data_AF-A0AAU3ZM74-F1
#
_entry.id   AF-A0AAU3ZM74-F1
#
_cell.length_a   1.000
_cell.length_b   1.000
_cell.length_c   1.000
_cell.angle_alpha   90.00
_cell.angle_beta   90.00
_cell.angle_gamma   90.00
#
_symmetry.space_group_name_H-M   'P 1'
#
loop_
_entity.id
_entity.type
_entity.pdbx_description
1 polymer ?
#
loop_
_entity_poly.entity_id
_entity_poly.type
_entity_poly.pdbx_seq_one_letter_code
_entity_poly.pdbx_strand_id
1 'polypeptide(L)'
;MAALIELGYAHVMASSATQPLVEAMGRGSYTLVPVLEELAKLAPLLLAGLNIKIRYQLGLSDYVILGAATGAGLGLYEVLLSHLLDAQRAAPYPYGGWMLSGGLSLSSTYIPDLHTVLTTWLPASLGSLDLSFTQPSLDTNLHLAWGAIGALGAGLLLRGRGWRRLFGLLPIAYAMGHHTLVNYTGSRDAHPPGWTTSLLGTANGLVTYAPLICLAIAMVLDFAQLQRGKQAMPAVLLNAERTGNAAIGPLTTFGAQCLPWTALIALRFARMRRSLLYAAGRTDPARLELLHTAVADTAARIDAVNQDRAWDSERIRAYLREVRPSRPWRRRWPLLVIPLVLMTPSLLFLALGSFTSTKGLQHHFTTGAGPTLLMWFGIAALIWALIQLALLLRAWRTTSRPPLAEPQAVVRRVFTAVGSTLTTGLLLAARYRGTPLNGDVTDSLAMLLAALENLELYAGIALTILALAALIMLFPPGGLVLAGGGILAGAASVEAAQAAALGTAGVLLMAQGAHGADGGGEGGQSSGSSASADGSASSGPGKGPWQATDDIKGPAAGKQLRFPNSRHTVSGSKSGEVKESNSVILRGQEREVAQDVSDIAQGKAKHIKDTDRYEVNGRTYGVERSGTVYPDSGPGIAKLDRNEYAALQQVTKAKGDISAAPQLTRNPRFTNNPEAVQKALKIYNGIYP
;
A
#
# COMPACT_ATOMS: atom_id res chain seq x y z
N MET A 1 26.50 -4.53 -12.98
CA MET A 1 26.03 -4.77 -14.37
C MET A 1 26.59 -3.73 -15.31
N ALA A 2 26.31 -2.43 -15.11
CA ALA A 2 26.86 -1.34 -15.95
C ALA A 2 28.39 -1.41 -16.09
N ALA A 3 29.11 -1.48 -14.96
CA ALA A 3 30.58 -1.63 -14.96
C ALA A 3 31.10 -2.87 -15.71
N LEU A 4 30.37 -3.99 -15.71
CA LEU A 4 30.76 -5.21 -16.44
C LEU A 4 30.53 -5.07 -17.95
N ILE A 5 29.48 -4.35 -18.35
CA ILE A 5 29.19 -4.09 -19.77
C ILE A 5 30.20 -3.07 -20.31
N GLU A 6 30.54 -2.05 -19.52
CA GLU A 6 31.58 -1.06 -19.84
C GLU A 6 32.95 -1.73 -20.00
N LEU A 7 33.34 -2.59 -19.06
CA LEU A 7 34.60 -3.35 -19.14
C LEU A 7 34.63 -4.24 -20.39
N GLY A 8 33.53 -4.94 -20.68
CA GLY A 8 33.40 -5.78 -21.88
C GLY A 8 33.48 -4.97 -23.18
N TYR A 9 32.83 -3.82 -23.24
CA TYR A 9 32.88 -2.91 -24.38
C TYR A 9 34.29 -2.34 -24.59
N ALA A 10 34.93 -1.87 -23.52
CA ALA A 10 36.29 -1.35 -23.56
C ALA A 10 37.28 -2.41 -24.06
N HIS A 11 37.11 -3.67 -23.66
CA HIS A 11 37.92 -4.78 -24.14
C HIS A 11 37.72 -5.04 -25.64
N VAL A 12 36.46 -5.02 -26.12
CA VAL A 12 36.14 -5.16 -27.54
C VAL A 12 36.75 -4.02 -28.35
N MET A 13 36.60 -2.77 -27.90
CA MET A 13 37.16 -1.59 -28.58
C MET A 13 38.69 -1.56 -28.58
N ALA A 14 39.33 -1.91 -27.46
CA ALA A 14 40.78 -2.03 -27.39
C ALA A 14 41.30 -3.10 -28.36
N SER A 15 40.59 -4.24 -28.47
CA SER A 15 40.94 -5.33 -29.38
C SER A 15 40.72 -4.99 -30.86
N SER A 16 39.71 -4.16 -31.18
CA SER A 16 39.38 -3.82 -32.57
C SER A 16 40.10 -2.57 -33.10
N ALA A 17 40.49 -1.64 -32.22
CA ALA A 17 41.00 -0.32 -32.62
C ALA A 17 42.52 -0.16 -32.47
N THR A 18 43.26 -1.19 -32.00
CA THR A 18 44.70 -1.09 -31.67
C THR A 18 45.04 0.07 -30.73
N GLN A 19 44.09 0.46 -29.88
CA GLN A 19 44.26 1.54 -28.91
C GLN A 19 44.47 0.97 -27.50
N PRO A 20 45.24 1.65 -26.64
CA PRO A 20 45.36 1.27 -25.24
C PRO A 20 43.98 1.22 -24.58
N LEU A 21 43.74 0.21 -23.74
CA LEU A 21 42.48 0.01 -23.04
C LEU A 21 42.02 1.27 -22.28
N VAL A 22 42.96 2.03 -21.73
CA VAL A 22 42.71 3.29 -21.03
C VAL A 22 42.14 4.36 -21.96
N GLU A 23 42.60 4.46 -23.21
CA GLU A 23 42.10 5.44 -24.18
C GLU A 23 40.71 5.02 -24.70
N ALA A 24 40.49 3.72 -24.89
CA ALA A 24 39.17 3.16 -25.24
C ALA A 24 38.15 3.36 -24.10
N MET A 25 38.56 3.20 -22.84
CA MET A 25 37.75 3.53 -21.66
C MET A 25 37.48 5.04 -21.58
N GLY A 26 38.49 5.87 -21.85
CA GLY A 26 38.36 7.33 -21.90
C GLY A 26 37.26 7.78 -22.87
N ARG A 27 37.27 7.29 -24.13
CA ARG A 27 36.22 7.63 -25.12
C ARG A 27 34.85 7.03 -24.80
N GLY A 28 34.82 5.81 -24.26
CA GLY A 28 33.57 5.14 -23.87
C GLY A 28 32.86 5.86 -22.71
N SER A 29 33.62 6.42 -21.77
CA SER A 29 33.14 7.03 -20.52
C SER A 29 32.16 8.20 -20.70
N TYR A 30 32.29 8.98 -21.78
CA TYR A 30 31.42 10.13 -22.04
C TYR A 30 30.44 9.95 -23.20
N THR A 31 30.48 8.82 -23.91
CA THR A 31 29.58 8.55 -25.05
C THR A 31 28.60 7.42 -24.76
N LEU A 32 29.11 6.21 -24.54
CA LEU A 32 28.31 4.99 -24.42
C LEU A 32 27.93 4.67 -22.97
N VAL A 33 28.83 4.93 -22.02
CA VAL A 33 28.61 4.65 -20.59
C VAL A 33 27.34 5.32 -20.06
N PRO A 34 27.08 6.62 -20.33
CA PRO A 34 25.83 7.27 -19.91
C PRO A 34 24.57 6.56 -20.42
N VAL A 35 24.59 6.10 -21.68
CA VAL A 35 23.46 5.40 -22.30
C VAL A 35 23.23 4.04 -21.61
N LEU A 36 24.31 3.29 -21.39
CA LEU A 36 24.26 1.99 -20.72
C LEU A 36 23.80 2.12 -19.27
N GLU A 37 24.24 3.17 -18.58
CA GLU A 37 23.80 3.46 -17.22
C GLU A 37 22.32 3.79 -17.14
N GLU A 38 21.80 4.66 -18.03
CA GLU A 38 20.37 4.94 -18.08
C GLU A 38 19.56 3.67 -18.40
N LEU A 39 20.02 2.83 -19.34
CA LEU A 39 19.38 1.54 -19.61
C LEU A 39 19.43 0.60 -18.39
N ALA A 40 20.56 0.55 -17.68
CA ALA A 40 20.72 -0.28 -16.50
C ALA A 40 19.80 0.19 -15.35
N LYS A 41 19.62 1.51 -15.17
CA LYS A 41 18.66 2.09 -14.21
C LYS A 41 17.22 1.67 -14.55
N LEU A 42 16.86 1.66 -15.83
CA LEU A 42 15.50 1.34 -16.27
C LEU A 42 15.22 -0.16 -16.40
N ALA A 43 16.25 -0.99 -16.56
CA ALA A 43 16.10 -2.43 -16.79
C ALA A 43 15.22 -3.14 -15.73
N PRO A 44 15.37 -2.90 -14.41
CA PRO A 44 14.49 -3.50 -13.41
C PRO A 44 13.01 -3.19 -13.64
N LEU A 45 12.69 -1.94 -14.00
CA LEU A 45 11.32 -1.49 -14.28
C LEU A 45 10.81 -2.09 -15.60
N LEU A 46 11.65 -2.14 -16.63
CA LEU A 46 11.29 -2.72 -17.93
C LEU A 46 11.00 -4.23 -17.80
N LEU A 47 11.88 -4.97 -17.12
CA LEU A 47 11.74 -6.41 -16.89
C LEU A 47 10.54 -6.72 -15.97
N ALA A 48 10.33 -5.91 -14.93
CA ALA A 48 9.13 -6.02 -14.09
C ALA A 48 7.87 -5.78 -14.93
N GLY A 49 7.90 -4.75 -15.76
CA GLY A 49 6.88 -4.39 -16.73
C GLY A 49 6.68 -5.40 -17.86
N LEU A 50 7.50 -6.42 -18.05
CA LEU A 50 7.14 -7.51 -18.97
C LEU A 50 6.03 -8.40 -18.39
N ASN A 51 5.88 -8.44 -17.06
CA ASN A 51 4.78 -9.16 -16.43
C ASN A 51 3.50 -8.31 -16.49
N ILE A 52 2.50 -8.84 -17.19
CA ILE A 52 1.20 -8.17 -17.38
C ILE A 52 0.52 -7.83 -16.05
N LYS A 53 0.66 -8.68 -15.02
CA LYS A 53 0.10 -8.42 -13.69
C LYS A 53 0.77 -7.23 -13.03
N ILE A 54 2.11 -7.13 -13.11
CA ILE A 54 2.87 -6.01 -12.54
C ILE A 54 2.54 -4.71 -13.29
N ARG A 55 2.43 -4.76 -14.62
CA ARG A 55 2.00 -3.61 -15.44
C ARG A 55 0.66 -3.02 -15.01
N TYR A 56 -0.24 -3.89 -14.54
CA TYR A 56 -1.54 -3.45 -14.07
C TYR A 56 -1.51 -2.99 -12.62
N GLN A 57 -0.51 -3.36 -11.82
CA GLN A 57 -0.38 -2.87 -10.44
C GLN A 57 0.30 -1.52 -10.32
N LEU A 58 1.27 -1.26 -11.20
CA LEU A 58 2.07 -0.04 -11.19
C LEU A 58 1.40 1.06 -12.02
N GLY A 59 1.10 2.19 -11.38
CA GLY A 59 0.77 3.46 -12.01
C GLY A 59 2.01 4.11 -12.63
N LEU A 60 1.84 5.11 -13.51
CA LEU A 60 2.96 5.90 -14.02
C LEU A 60 3.71 6.57 -12.87
N SER A 61 2.99 6.98 -11.82
CA SER A 61 3.56 7.61 -10.64
C SER A 61 4.49 6.65 -9.91
N ASP A 62 4.15 5.36 -9.86
CA ASP A 62 5.03 4.35 -9.26
C ASP A 62 6.31 4.16 -10.08
N TYR A 63 6.23 4.19 -11.42
CA TYR A 63 7.44 4.15 -12.27
C TYR A 63 8.34 5.35 -11.99
N VAL A 64 7.80 6.57 -11.95
CA VAL A 64 8.58 7.78 -11.69
C VAL A 64 9.28 7.71 -10.32
N ILE A 65 8.56 7.34 -9.27
CA ILE A 65 9.14 7.25 -7.91
C ILE A 65 10.23 6.18 -7.85
N LEU A 66 9.97 4.99 -8.40
CA LEU A 66 10.95 3.90 -8.41
C LEU A 66 12.18 4.24 -9.27
N GLY A 67 11.98 4.94 -10.39
CA GLY A 67 13.05 5.43 -11.25
C GLY A 67 13.90 6.49 -10.57
N ALA A 68 13.27 7.47 -9.93
CA ALA A 68 13.94 8.50 -9.14
C ALA A 68 14.76 7.89 -7.99
N ALA A 69 14.19 6.92 -7.27
CA ALA A 69 14.90 6.21 -6.20
C ALA A 69 16.09 5.39 -6.73
N THR A 70 15.93 4.71 -7.88
CA THR A 70 17.02 3.95 -8.52
C THR A 70 18.12 4.90 -8.99
N GLY A 71 17.75 6.03 -9.59
CA GLY A 71 18.68 7.08 -10.02
C GLY A 71 19.44 7.70 -8.85
N ALA A 72 18.76 8.07 -7.77
CA ALA A 72 19.38 8.59 -6.54
C ALA A 72 20.37 7.58 -5.94
N GLY A 73 19.98 6.30 -5.86
CA GLY A 73 20.85 5.24 -5.37
C GLY A 73 22.08 5.03 -6.26
N LEU A 74 21.94 5.10 -7.59
CA LEU A 74 23.10 4.99 -8.48
C LEU A 74 24.02 6.21 -8.36
N GLY A 75 23.47 7.43 -8.29
CA GLY A 75 24.29 8.63 -8.12
C GLY A 75 25.05 8.63 -6.79
N LEU A 76 24.45 8.10 -5.71
CA LEU A 76 25.17 7.87 -4.46
C LEU A 76 26.31 6.84 -4.65
N TYR A 77 26.03 5.73 -5.33
CA TYR A 77 27.02 4.68 -5.60
C TYR A 77 28.21 5.19 -6.42
N GLU A 78 27.95 5.92 -7.50
CA GLU A 78 28.96 6.45 -8.41
C GLU A 78 29.95 7.37 -7.68
N VAL A 79 29.44 8.31 -6.90
CA VAL A 79 30.30 9.25 -6.19
C VAL A 79 31.04 8.58 -5.02
N LEU A 80 30.45 7.59 -4.37
CA LEU A 80 31.18 6.76 -3.40
C LEU A 80 32.35 6.02 -4.05
N LEU A 81 32.20 5.56 -5.30
CA LEU A 81 33.32 5.02 -6.07
C LEU A 81 34.36 6.09 -6.40
N SER A 82 33.91 7.27 -6.84
CA SER A 82 34.80 8.39 -7.19
C SER A 82 35.67 8.84 -6.02
N HIS A 83 35.19 8.69 -4.78
CA HIS A 83 35.91 9.07 -3.56
C HIS A 83 36.44 7.90 -2.73
N LEU A 84 36.42 6.67 -3.25
CA LEU A 84 36.87 5.50 -2.51
C LEU A 84 38.34 5.64 -2.06
N LEU A 85 39.16 6.26 -2.91
CA LEU A 85 40.59 6.51 -2.64
C LEU A 85 40.82 7.70 -1.68
N ASP A 86 39.85 8.60 -1.56
CA ASP A 86 39.86 9.73 -0.62
C ASP A 86 39.26 9.38 0.74
N ALA A 87 38.83 8.13 0.97
CA ALA A 87 38.16 7.73 2.21
C ALA A 87 38.96 8.04 3.48
N GLN A 88 40.30 8.07 3.40
CA GLN A 88 41.16 8.44 4.53
C GLN A 88 41.10 9.93 4.89
N ARG A 89 40.62 10.78 3.96
CA ARG A 89 40.41 12.22 4.14
C ARG A 89 39.01 12.54 4.67
N ALA A 90 38.15 11.54 4.82
CA ALA A 90 36.81 11.72 5.35
C ALA A 90 36.86 12.06 6.85
N ALA A 91 36.25 13.17 7.23
CA ALA A 91 36.05 13.59 8.62
C ALA A 91 34.57 13.48 8.99
N PRO A 92 34.22 13.12 10.25
CA PRO A 92 32.83 13.13 10.70
C PRO A 92 32.27 14.55 10.68
N TYR A 93 31.05 14.72 10.16
CA TYR A 93 30.35 16.00 10.17
C TYR A 93 29.54 16.17 11.48
N PRO A 94 29.56 17.33 12.16
CA PRO A 94 28.95 17.51 13.48
C PRO A 94 27.46 17.19 13.59
N TYR A 95 26.72 17.24 12.48
CA TYR A 95 25.28 16.98 12.44
C TYR A 95 24.92 15.60 11.85
N GLY A 96 25.89 14.69 11.77
CA GLY A 96 25.74 13.37 11.16
C GLY A 96 26.29 13.31 9.74
N GLY A 97 26.72 12.13 9.29
CA GLY A 97 27.38 11.96 7.99
C GLY A 97 28.88 12.24 8.01
N TRP A 98 29.45 12.36 6.81
CA TRP A 98 30.88 12.55 6.58
C TRP A 98 31.13 13.74 5.67
N MET A 99 32.24 14.42 5.89
CA MET A 99 32.76 15.49 5.05
C MET A 99 34.07 15.04 4.41
N LEU A 100 34.17 15.18 3.09
CA LEU A 100 35.42 15.08 2.35
C LEU A 100 35.89 16.49 2.05
N SER A 101 37.00 16.89 2.67
CA SER A 101 37.56 18.22 2.47
C SER A 101 38.16 18.31 1.06
N GLY A 102 37.69 19.28 0.26
CA GLY A 102 38.13 19.49 -1.13
C GLY A 102 39.54 20.09 -1.29
N GLY A 103 40.38 20.05 -0.25
CA GLY A 103 41.69 20.69 -0.25
C GLY A 103 41.59 22.22 -0.40
N LEU A 104 42.12 22.77 -1.50
CA LEU A 104 42.05 24.21 -1.83
C LEU A 104 40.69 24.64 -2.40
N SER A 105 39.75 23.71 -2.61
CA SER A 105 38.37 24.02 -3.01
C SER A 105 37.60 24.67 -1.85
N LEU A 106 36.86 25.75 -2.16
CA LEU A 106 35.98 26.45 -1.20
C LEU A 106 34.72 25.66 -0.84
N SER A 107 34.48 24.52 -1.49
CA SER A 107 33.37 23.60 -1.19
C SER A 107 33.88 22.24 -0.74
N SER A 108 33.22 21.66 0.26
CA SER A 108 33.49 20.29 0.73
C SER A 108 32.33 19.37 0.37
N THR A 109 32.63 18.11 0.05
CA THR A 109 31.60 17.12 -0.30
C THR A 109 31.02 16.52 0.98
N TYR A 110 29.69 16.54 1.11
CA TYR A 110 28.96 15.91 2.20
C TYR A 110 28.41 14.54 1.77
N ILE A 111 28.73 13.51 2.54
CA ILE A 111 28.19 12.15 2.41
C ILE A 111 27.18 11.92 3.55
N PRO A 112 25.90 11.63 3.23
CA PRO A 112 24.89 11.39 4.25
C PRO A 112 25.16 10.10 5.05
N ASP A 113 24.81 10.10 6.34
CA ASP A 113 24.82 8.89 7.15
C ASP A 113 23.60 7.99 6.87
N LEU A 114 23.62 6.79 7.45
CA LEU A 114 22.53 5.82 7.31
C LEU A 114 21.19 6.39 7.78
N HIS A 115 21.19 7.20 8.85
CA HIS A 115 19.97 7.83 9.34
C HIS A 115 19.40 8.79 8.29
N THR A 116 20.22 9.67 7.72
CA THR A 116 19.80 10.61 6.67
C THR A 116 19.29 9.88 5.43
N VAL A 117 20.03 8.87 4.94
CA VAL A 117 19.61 8.05 3.78
C VAL A 117 18.26 7.37 4.00
N LEU A 118 17.97 6.89 5.22
CA LEU A 118 16.74 6.17 5.56
C LEU A 118 15.57 7.09 5.91
N THR A 119 15.82 8.34 6.29
CA THR A 119 14.78 9.28 6.74
C THR A 119 14.39 10.31 5.68
N THR A 120 15.20 10.49 4.63
CA THR A 120 14.81 11.29 3.48
C THR A 120 13.76 10.57 2.63
N TRP A 121 12.86 11.35 2.03
CA TRP A 121 11.74 10.80 1.25
C TRP A 121 12.20 9.96 0.04
N LEU A 122 13.27 10.38 -0.62
CA LEU A 122 14.06 9.57 -1.55
C LEU A 122 15.45 9.37 -0.95
N PRO A 123 16.17 8.28 -1.28
CA PRO A 123 17.51 8.05 -0.74
C PRO A 123 18.38 9.29 -0.92
N ALA A 124 18.89 9.84 0.19
CA ALA A 124 19.70 11.05 0.15
C ALA A 124 20.90 10.84 -0.77
N SER A 125 21.08 11.73 -1.74
CA SER A 125 22.32 11.84 -2.49
C SER A 125 23.37 12.60 -1.68
N LEU A 126 24.55 12.81 -2.27
CA LEU A 126 25.52 13.72 -1.68
C LEU A 126 24.99 15.14 -1.63
N GLY A 127 25.55 15.88 -0.69
CA GLY A 127 25.37 17.32 -0.60
C GLY A 127 26.68 18.06 -0.75
N SER A 128 26.59 19.38 -0.85
CA SER A 128 27.74 20.26 -0.74
C SER A 128 27.69 21.01 0.59
N LEU A 129 28.86 21.24 1.19
CA LEU A 129 29.02 22.14 2.32
C LEU A 129 29.63 23.43 1.79
N ASP A 130 28.86 24.51 1.92
CA ASP A 130 29.31 25.86 1.63
C ASP A 130 30.25 26.37 2.75
N LEU A 131 30.91 27.51 2.54
CA LEU A 131 31.91 28.08 3.47
C LEU A 131 31.42 28.31 4.90
N SER A 132 30.11 28.38 5.10
CA SER A 132 29.49 28.50 6.42
C SER A 132 29.47 27.19 7.21
N PHE A 133 29.61 26.03 6.55
CA PHE A 133 29.55 24.68 7.13
C PHE A 133 28.35 24.44 8.07
N THR A 134 27.26 25.22 7.94
CA THR A 134 26.13 25.18 8.87
C THR A 134 25.07 24.16 8.49
N GLN A 135 24.83 23.97 7.18
CA GLN A 135 23.85 23.03 6.65
C GLN A 135 24.35 22.49 5.29
N PRO A 136 24.31 21.17 5.07
CA PRO A 136 24.62 20.61 3.75
C PRO A 136 23.50 20.98 2.75
N SER A 137 23.87 21.52 1.58
CA SER A 137 22.94 21.64 0.45
C SER A 137 22.81 20.28 -0.20
N LEU A 138 21.63 19.67 -0.12
CA LEU A 138 21.32 18.47 -0.90
C LEU A 138 20.79 18.93 -2.25
N ASP A 139 21.70 19.21 -3.18
CA ASP A 139 21.32 19.62 -4.53
C ASP A 139 20.55 18.49 -5.23
N THR A 140 19.63 18.83 -6.14
CA THR A 140 18.90 17.82 -6.90
C THR A 140 19.89 17.01 -7.73
N ASN A 141 20.13 15.76 -7.31
CA ASN A 141 21.00 14.84 -8.01
C ASN A 141 20.51 14.62 -9.45
N LEU A 142 21.36 14.90 -10.44
CA LEU A 142 21.05 14.69 -11.85
C LEU A 142 20.66 13.23 -12.16
N HIS A 143 21.25 12.25 -11.48
CA HIS A 143 20.88 10.83 -11.63
C HIS A 143 19.45 10.56 -11.14
N LEU A 144 18.99 11.25 -10.09
CA LEU A 144 17.60 11.18 -9.64
C LEU A 144 16.67 11.75 -10.71
N ALA A 145 17.02 12.90 -11.30
CA ALA A 145 16.23 13.52 -12.35
C ALA A 145 16.18 12.67 -13.63
N TRP A 146 17.30 12.15 -14.11
CA TRP A 146 17.34 11.24 -15.25
C TRP A 146 16.58 9.94 -14.98
N GLY A 147 16.71 9.39 -13.77
CA GLY A 147 15.93 8.24 -13.32
C GLY A 147 14.41 8.48 -13.37
N ALA A 148 13.95 9.66 -12.91
CA ALA A 148 12.54 10.05 -12.95
C ALA A 148 12.02 10.20 -14.40
N ILE A 149 12.78 10.91 -15.25
CA ILE A 149 12.43 11.16 -16.65
C ILE A 149 12.40 9.85 -17.44
N GLY A 150 13.48 9.05 -17.36
CA GLY A 150 13.59 7.77 -18.02
C GLY A 150 12.49 6.80 -17.60
N ALA A 151 12.14 6.78 -16.31
CA ALA A 151 11.10 5.89 -15.81
C ALA A 151 9.68 6.35 -16.18
N LEU A 152 9.41 7.66 -16.28
CA LEU A 152 8.19 8.15 -16.92
C LEU A 152 8.07 7.60 -18.34
N GLY A 153 9.16 7.69 -19.12
CA GLY A 153 9.23 7.14 -20.47
C GLY A 153 8.99 5.63 -20.52
N ALA A 154 9.65 4.87 -19.65
CA ALA A 154 9.46 3.42 -19.53
C ALA A 154 8.00 3.06 -19.17
N GLY A 155 7.40 3.81 -18.24
CA GLY A 155 5.99 3.66 -17.87
C GLY A 155 5.05 3.93 -19.05
N LEU A 156 5.28 4.99 -19.82
CA LEU A 156 4.51 5.31 -21.03
C LEU A 156 4.66 4.23 -22.12
N LEU A 157 5.88 3.71 -22.29
CA LEU A 157 6.17 2.65 -23.26
C LEU A 157 5.44 1.33 -22.91
N LEU A 158 5.43 0.97 -21.63
CA LEU A 158 4.85 -0.29 -21.15
C LEU A 158 3.34 -0.24 -20.95
N ARG A 159 2.79 0.92 -20.57
CA ARG A 159 1.36 1.10 -20.25
C ARG A 159 0.56 1.80 -21.36
N GLY A 160 1.24 2.45 -22.29
CA GLY A 160 0.64 3.12 -23.45
C GLY A 160 -0.04 2.12 -24.40
N ARG A 161 -0.96 2.62 -25.23
CA ARG A 161 -1.73 1.81 -26.19
C ARG A 161 -1.42 2.24 -27.62
N GLY A 162 -1.27 1.26 -28.52
CA GLY A 162 -0.98 1.51 -29.92
C GLY A 162 0.32 2.29 -30.12
N TRP A 163 0.36 3.16 -31.13
CA TRP A 163 1.52 3.97 -31.46
C TRP A 163 1.87 5.00 -30.38
N ARG A 164 0.91 5.44 -29.56
CA ARG A 164 1.15 6.45 -28.50
C ARG A 164 2.12 5.98 -27.43
N ARG A 165 2.33 4.66 -27.28
CA ARG A 165 3.35 4.13 -26.37
C ARG A 165 4.77 4.54 -26.79
N LEU A 166 4.99 4.80 -28.09
CA LEU A 166 6.29 5.20 -28.62
C LEU A 166 6.71 6.58 -28.14
N PHE A 167 5.77 7.44 -27.70
CA PHE A 167 6.13 8.69 -27.02
C PHE A 167 6.94 8.46 -25.74
N GLY A 168 6.87 7.27 -25.13
CA GLY A 168 7.73 6.88 -24.02
C GLY A 168 9.22 6.82 -24.37
N LEU A 169 9.58 6.72 -25.66
CA LEU A 169 10.96 6.77 -26.10
C LEU A 169 11.56 8.18 -25.99
N LEU A 170 10.74 9.24 -26.04
CA LEU A 170 11.24 10.62 -25.98
C LEU A 170 11.88 10.95 -24.62
N PRO A 171 11.22 10.70 -23.46
CA PRO A 171 11.88 10.91 -22.16
C PRO A 171 13.12 10.03 -21.97
N ILE A 172 13.10 8.79 -22.45
CA ILE A 172 14.25 7.87 -22.36
C ILE A 172 15.43 8.43 -23.14
N ALA A 173 15.21 8.82 -24.40
CA ALA A 173 16.23 9.42 -25.25
C ALA A 173 16.75 10.75 -24.68
N TYR A 174 15.87 11.56 -24.08
CA TYR A 174 16.27 12.80 -23.42
C TYR A 174 17.17 12.54 -22.21
N ALA A 175 16.81 11.61 -21.32
CA ALA A 175 17.63 11.25 -20.17
C ALA A 175 19.03 10.79 -20.60
N MET A 176 19.09 9.91 -21.62
CA MET A 176 20.36 9.45 -22.20
C MET A 176 21.17 10.60 -22.81
N GLY A 177 20.57 11.39 -23.69
CA GLY A 177 21.27 12.46 -24.40
C GLY A 177 21.74 13.57 -23.46
N HIS A 178 20.94 13.91 -22.44
CA HIS A 178 21.33 14.89 -21.44
C HIS A 178 22.47 14.38 -20.55
N HIS A 179 22.43 13.11 -20.14
CA HIS A 179 23.53 12.50 -19.38
C HIS A 179 24.82 12.43 -20.21
N THR A 180 24.73 11.99 -21.46
CA THR A 180 25.86 12.04 -22.41
C THR A 180 26.42 13.46 -22.56
N LEU A 181 25.56 14.48 -22.65
CA LEU A 181 26.00 15.88 -22.76
C LEU A 181 26.71 16.38 -21.50
N VAL A 182 26.22 16.01 -20.32
CA VAL A 182 26.90 16.33 -19.04
C VAL A 182 28.28 15.70 -18.98
N ASN A 183 28.42 14.41 -19.30
CA ASN A 183 29.72 13.75 -19.27
C ASN A 183 30.67 14.27 -20.36
N TYR A 184 30.15 14.58 -21.54
CA TYR A 184 30.94 15.16 -22.64
C TYR A 184 31.50 16.54 -22.26
N THR A 185 30.68 17.41 -21.65
CA THR A 185 31.12 18.75 -21.24
C THR A 185 32.02 18.76 -20.01
N GLY A 186 31.87 17.78 -19.11
CA GLY A 186 32.72 17.61 -17.94
C GLY A 186 34.08 16.95 -18.21
N SER A 187 34.25 16.34 -19.40
CA SER A 187 35.51 15.69 -19.78
C SER A 187 36.59 16.71 -20.15
N ARG A 188 37.76 16.58 -19.50
CA ARG A 188 38.93 17.45 -19.75
C ARG A 188 39.51 17.31 -21.16
N ASP A 189 39.30 16.14 -21.79
CA ASP A 189 39.89 15.79 -23.09
C ASP A 189 38.95 16.10 -24.27
N ALA A 190 37.68 16.40 -24.01
CA ALA A 190 36.64 16.47 -25.02
C ALA A 190 36.53 17.83 -25.74
N HIS A 191 37.19 18.88 -25.24
CA HIS A 191 37.16 20.27 -25.72
C HIS A 191 35.79 20.69 -26.30
N PRO A 192 34.74 20.71 -25.47
CA PRO A 192 33.36 20.92 -25.92
C PRO A 192 33.18 22.32 -26.56
N PRO A 193 32.50 22.44 -27.72
CA PRO A 193 32.18 23.74 -28.32
C PRO A 193 31.33 24.61 -27.38
N GLY A 194 31.52 25.94 -27.37
CA GLY A 194 30.83 26.84 -26.43
C GLY A 194 29.29 26.84 -26.51
N TRP A 195 28.69 26.38 -27.62
CA TRP A 195 27.24 26.20 -27.70
C TRP A 195 26.75 25.03 -26.84
N THR A 196 27.57 23.98 -26.63
CA THR A 196 27.20 22.81 -25.82
C THR A 196 27.12 23.16 -24.33
N THR A 197 28.02 24.01 -23.85
CA THR A 197 28.02 24.50 -22.47
C THR A 197 26.85 25.45 -22.21
N SER A 198 26.52 26.33 -23.16
CA SER A 198 25.34 27.19 -23.09
C SER A 198 24.02 26.40 -23.11
N LEU A 199 23.94 25.37 -23.96
CA LEU A 199 22.79 24.47 -24.01
C LEU A 199 22.62 23.72 -22.67
N LEU A 200 23.72 23.21 -22.11
CA LEU A 200 23.70 22.50 -20.85
C LEU A 200 23.28 23.39 -19.68
N GLY A 201 23.78 24.63 -19.60
CA GLY A 201 23.38 25.58 -18.55
C GLY A 201 21.87 25.83 -18.51
N THR A 202 21.25 25.97 -19.69
CA THR A 202 19.79 26.13 -19.81
C THR A 202 19.04 24.86 -19.44
N ALA A 203 19.54 23.70 -19.87
CA ALA A 203 18.92 22.40 -19.59
C ALA A 203 18.98 22.02 -18.09
N ASN A 204 20.12 22.25 -17.42
CA ASN A 204 20.31 21.95 -16.00
C ASN A 204 19.32 22.71 -15.10
N GLY A 205 19.01 23.98 -15.43
CA GLY A 205 18.01 24.76 -14.71
C GLY A 205 16.61 24.13 -14.73
N LEU A 206 16.24 23.45 -15.83
CA LEU A 206 14.96 22.77 -15.97
C LEU A 206 14.95 21.36 -15.37
N VAL A 207 16.08 20.64 -15.49
CA VAL A 207 16.23 19.26 -14.99
C VAL A 207 16.10 19.16 -13.48
N THR A 208 16.47 20.22 -12.75
CA THR A 208 16.29 20.33 -11.29
C THR A 208 14.83 20.15 -10.85
N TYR A 209 13.87 20.57 -11.67
CA TYR A 209 12.43 20.43 -11.40
C TYR A 209 11.79 19.21 -12.07
N ALA A 210 12.55 18.49 -12.91
CA ALA A 210 12.03 17.38 -13.69
C ALA A 210 11.38 16.27 -12.85
N PRO A 211 11.88 15.87 -11.65
CA PRO A 211 11.21 14.86 -10.83
C PRO A 211 9.77 15.24 -10.48
N LEU A 212 9.55 16.50 -10.09
CA LEU A 212 8.23 17.01 -9.71
C LEU A 212 7.32 17.14 -10.94
N ILE A 213 7.85 17.62 -12.06
CA ILE A 213 7.11 17.73 -13.32
C ILE A 213 6.69 16.34 -13.81
N CYS A 214 7.61 15.37 -13.83
CA CYS A 214 7.34 13.99 -14.22
C CYS A 214 6.30 13.35 -13.30
N LEU A 215 6.41 13.57 -11.98
CA LEU A 215 5.44 13.06 -11.01
C LEU A 215 4.06 13.70 -11.21
N ALA A 216 3.98 15.01 -11.43
CA ALA A 216 2.73 15.70 -11.69
C ALA A 216 2.04 15.18 -12.96
N ILE A 217 2.79 15.04 -14.06
CA ILE A 217 2.29 14.44 -15.32
C ILE A 217 1.77 13.02 -15.06
N ALA A 218 2.57 12.19 -14.37
CA ALA A 218 2.21 10.82 -14.05
C ALA A 218 0.94 10.74 -13.20
N MET A 219 0.82 11.58 -12.17
CA MET A 219 -0.34 11.66 -11.29
C MET A 219 -1.60 12.08 -12.03
N VAL A 220 -1.52 13.08 -12.92
CA VAL A 220 -2.67 13.53 -13.73
C VAL A 220 -3.16 12.39 -14.63
N LEU A 221 -2.25 11.69 -15.31
CA LEU A 221 -2.59 10.58 -16.20
C LEU A 221 -3.17 9.39 -15.43
N ASP A 222 -2.57 9.03 -14.30
CA ASP A 222 -3.06 7.97 -13.43
C ASP A 222 -4.43 8.33 -12.85
N PHE A 223 -4.63 9.57 -12.39
CA PHE A 223 -5.90 10.05 -11.87
C PHE A 223 -7.00 9.98 -12.94
N ALA A 224 -6.75 10.52 -14.13
CA ALA A 224 -7.69 10.49 -15.24
C ALA A 224 -8.05 9.04 -15.66
N GLN A 225 -7.09 8.11 -15.58
CA GLN A 225 -7.37 6.71 -15.82
C GLN A 225 -8.24 6.09 -14.71
N LEU A 226 -7.89 6.35 -13.44
CA LEU A 226 -8.63 5.81 -12.30
C LEU A 226 -10.07 6.33 -12.25
N GLN A 227 -10.30 7.61 -12.54
CA GLN A 227 -11.65 8.18 -12.57
C GLN A 227 -12.53 7.52 -13.64
N ARG A 228 -12.00 7.35 -14.86
CA ARG A 228 -12.71 6.64 -15.94
C ARG A 228 -13.04 5.19 -15.55
N GLY A 229 -12.09 4.50 -14.93
CA GLY A 229 -12.32 3.14 -14.46
C GLY A 229 -13.40 3.07 -13.36
N LYS A 230 -13.37 4.02 -12.41
CA LYS A 230 -14.38 4.11 -11.34
C LYS A 230 -15.78 4.35 -11.90
N GLN A 231 -15.91 5.22 -12.90
CA GLN A 231 -17.18 5.48 -13.59
C GLN A 231 -17.71 4.22 -14.30
N ALA A 232 -16.82 3.42 -14.90
CA ALA A 232 -17.19 2.20 -15.60
C ALA A 232 -17.52 1.01 -14.68
N MET A 233 -17.11 1.04 -13.41
CA MET A 233 -17.23 -0.08 -12.47
C MET A 233 -17.73 0.38 -11.09
N PRO A 234 -19.00 0.77 -10.94
CA PRO A 234 -19.54 1.28 -9.67
C PRO A 234 -19.55 0.23 -8.54
N ALA A 235 -19.51 -1.06 -8.87
CA ALA A 235 -19.49 -2.15 -7.91
C ALA A 235 -18.20 -2.19 -7.05
N VAL A 236 -17.09 -1.62 -7.54
CA VAL A 236 -15.78 -1.63 -6.85
C VAL A 236 -15.56 -0.40 -5.97
N LEU A 237 -16.56 0.48 -5.89
CA LEU A 237 -16.58 1.65 -5.04
C LEU A 237 -17.16 1.28 -3.66
N LEU A 238 -16.78 2.03 -2.64
CA LEU A 238 -17.44 1.99 -1.34
C LEU A 238 -18.78 2.73 -1.43
N ASN A 239 -19.74 2.39 -0.58
CA ASN A 239 -21.07 3.00 -0.52
C ASN A 239 -21.01 4.53 -0.37
N ALA A 240 -20.08 5.02 0.46
CA ALA A 240 -19.88 6.44 0.64
C ALA A 240 -19.33 7.12 -0.64
N GLU A 241 -18.51 6.44 -1.44
CA GLU A 241 -18.03 6.98 -2.72
C GLU A 241 -19.15 7.02 -3.78
N ARG A 242 -20.07 6.02 -3.77
CA ARG A 242 -21.24 5.99 -4.66
C ARG A 242 -22.23 7.12 -4.38
N THR A 243 -22.32 7.55 -3.13
CA THR A 243 -23.28 8.57 -2.66
C THR A 243 -22.74 10.00 -2.72
N GLY A 244 -21.57 10.21 -3.34
CA GLY A 244 -21.02 11.55 -3.61
C GLY A 244 -20.02 12.06 -2.59
N ASN A 245 -19.62 11.26 -1.58
CA ASN A 245 -18.46 11.62 -0.76
C ASN A 245 -17.16 11.39 -1.55
N ALA A 246 -16.23 12.34 -1.42
CA ALA A 246 -14.94 12.28 -2.10
C ALA A 246 -14.20 10.97 -1.77
N ALA A 247 -13.66 10.31 -2.80
CA ALA A 247 -13.14 8.94 -2.77
C ALA A 247 -12.08 8.63 -1.69
N ILE A 248 -11.41 9.64 -1.15
CA ILE A 248 -10.34 9.49 -0.16
C ILE A 248 -10.93 9.42 1.25
N GLY A 249 -12.02 10.12 1.54
CA GLY A 249 -12.62 10.22 2.87
C GLY A 249 -13.03 8.86 3.46
N PRO A 250 -13.81 8.03 2.77
CA PRO A 250 -14.32 6.79 3.35
C PRO A 250 -13.23 5.76 3.69
N LEU A 251 -12.24 5.62 2.80
CA LEU A 251 -11.16 4.64 2.98
C LEU A 251 -10.14 5.10 4.03
N THR A 252 -9.85 6.41 4.10
CA THR A 252 -9.00 6.97 5.16
C THR A 252 -9.67 6.91 6.52
N THR A 253 -10.97 7.20 6.60
CA THR A 253 -11.77 7.01 7.82
C THR A 253 -11.72 5.56 8.30
N PHE A 254 -11.93 4.59 7.41
CA PHE A 254 -11.79 3.17 7.76
C PHE A 254 -10.36 2.83 8.22
N GLY A 255 -9.33 3.33 7.52
CA GLY A 255 -7.94 3.14 7.92
C GLY A 255 -7.59 3.74 9.28
N ALA A 256 -8.27 4.81 9.69
CA ALA A 256 -8.04 5.54 10.93
C ALA A 256 -8.81 5.00 12.16
N GLN A 257 -9.66 3.97 12.01
CA GLN A 257 -10.46 3.36 13.10
C GLN A 257 -9.65 2.62 14.20
N CYS A 258 -8.38 2.98 14.42
CA CYS A 258 -7.55 2.64 15.59
C CYS A 258 -7.21 1.15 15.81
N LEU A 259 -7.28 0.30 14.78
CA LEU A 259 -6.75 -1.06 14.82
C LEU A 259 -5.57 -1.19 13.85
N PRO A 260 -4.44 -1.81 14.25
CA PRO A 260 -3.22 -1.78 13.43
C PRO A 260 -3.38 -2.51 12.08
N TRP A 261 -4.46 -3.29 11.90
CA TRP A 261 -4.79 -4.00 10.68
C TRP A 261 -5.73 -3.28 9.71
N THR A 262 -6.52 -2.28 10.15
CA THR A 262 -7.47 -1.59 9.24
C THR A 262 -6.76 -0.75 8.19
N ALA A 263 -5.67 -0.08 8.57
CA ALA A 263 -4.79 0.61 7.63
C ALA A 263 -4.17 -0.34 6.59
N LEU A 264 -3.77 -1.54 7.01
CA LEU A 264 -3.21 -2.57 6.10
C LEU A 264 -4.27 -3.11 5.13
N ILE A 265 -5.50 -3.34 5.61
CA ILE A 265 -6.65 -3.72 4.78
C ILE A 265 -6.94 -2.61 3.76
N ALA A 266 -7.03 -1.36 4.21
CA ALA A 266 -7.31 -0.21 3.37
C ALA A 266 -6.27 -0.05 2.25
N LEU A 267 -4.98 -0.16 2.60
CA LEU A 267 -3.87 -0.08 1.65
C LEU A 267 -3.91 -1.22 0.63
N ARG A 268 -4.25 -2.44 1.07
CA ARG A 268 -4.37 -3.58 0.17
C ARG A 268 -5.57 -3.42 -0.77
N PHE A 269 -6.73 -3.04 -0.25
CA PHE A 269 -7.91 -2.76 -1.06
C PHE A 269 -7.62 -1.67 -2.11
N ALA A 270 -6.96 -0.58 -1.70
CA ALA A 270 -6.53 0.49 -2.61
C ALA A 270 -5.66 -0.07 -3.75
N ARG A 271 -4.66 -0.89 -3.45
CA ARG A 271 -3.78 -1.54 -4.44
C ARG A 271 -4.55 -2.48 -5.37
N MET A 272 -5.42 -3.33 -4.82
CA MET A 272 -6.23 -4.28 -5.58
C MET A 272 -7.17 -3.56 -6.56
N ARG A 273 -7.91 -2.58 -6.04
CA ARG A 273 -8.82 -1.74 -6.83
C ARG A 273 -8.06 -0.98 -7.90
N ARG A 274 -6.96 -0.30 -7.55
CA ARG A 274 -6.10 0.40 -8.53
C ARG A 274 -5.65 -0.54 -9.65
N SER A 275 -5.31 -1.78 -9.31
CA SER A 275 -4.87 -2.79 -10.27
C SER A 275 -5.95 -3.15 -11.28
N LEU A 276 -7.16 -3.39 -10.79
CA LEU A 276 -8.33 -3.66 -11.61
C LEU A 276 -8.64 -2.49 -12.55
N LEU A 277 -8.67 -1.27 -12.02
CA LEU A 277 -8.98 -0.06 -12.78
C LEU A 277 -7.92 0.26 -13.86
N TYR A 278 -6.66 -0.11 -13.62
CA TYR A 278 -5.61 0.02 -14.64
C TYR A 278 -5.67 -1.05 -15.73
N ALA A 279 -6.21 -2.23 -15.43
CA ALA A 279 -6.43 -3.31 -16.38
C ALA A 279 -7.73 -3.15 -17.18
N ALA A 280 -8.73 -2.46 -16.61
CA ALA A 280 -10.01 -2.16 -17.24
C ALA A 280 -9.80 -1.52 -18.63
N GLY A 281 -10.42 -2.12 -19.66
CA GLY A 281 -10.28 -1.69 -21.06
C GLY A 281 -8.96 -2.06 -21.75
N ARG A 282 -8.00 -2.68 -21.05
CA ARG A 282 -6.72 -3.17 -21.59
C ARG A 282 -6.61 -4.69 -21.66
N THR A 283 -7.48 -5.41 -20.95
CA THR A 283 -7.51 -6.87 -20.90
C THR A 283 -8.93 -7.36 -21.15
N ASP A 284 -9.03 -8.58 -21.67
CA ASP A 284 -10.27 -9.34 -21.73
C ASP A 284 -10.98 -9.37 -20.35
N PRO A 285 -12.26 -8.95 -20.26
CA PRO A 285 -13.05 -8.99 -19.04
C PRO A 285 -13.02 -10.36 -18.33
N ALA A 286 -13.04 -11.46 -19.09
CA ALA A 286 -13.03 -12.81 -18.51
C ALA A 286 -11.79 -13.09 -17.64
N ARG A 287 -10.64 -12.48 -17.98
CA ARG A 287 -9.39 -12.61 -17.20
C ARG A 287 -9.39 -11.73 -15.94
N LEU A 288 -10.26 -10.73 -15.88
CA LEU A 288 -10.37 -9.79 -14.77
C LEU A 288 -11.47 -10.17 -13.78
N GLU A 289 -12.37 -11.08 -14.15
CA GLU A 289 -13.54 -11.44 -13.33
C GLU A 289 -13.14 -11.80 -11.89
N LEU A 290 -12.17 -12.69 -11.69
CA LEU A 290 -11.68 -13.04 -10.35
C LEU A 290 -11.17 -11.85 -9.54
N LEU A 291 -10.55 -10.86 -10.19
CA LEU A 291 -10.10 -9.64 -9.52
C LEU A 291 -11.26 -8.69 -9.24
N HIS A 292 -12.19 -8.59 -10.18
CA HIS A 292 -13.40 -7.79 -10.05
C HIS A 292 -14.24 -8.26 -8.87
N THR A 293 -14.58 -9.56 -8.80
CA THR A 293 -15.30 -10.17 -7.67
C THR A 293 -14.54 -9.94 -6.36
N ALA A 294 -13.24 -10.20 -6.31
CA ALA A 294 -12.46 -10.01 -5.09
C ALA A 294 -12.44 -8.55 -4.59
N VAL A 295 -12.40 -7.57 -5.51
CA VAL A 295 -12.44 -6.15 -5.14
C VAL A 295 -13.86 -5.75 -4.70
N ALA A 296 -14.90 -6.19 -5.40
CA ALA A 296 -16.29 -5.92 -5.05
C ALA A 296 -16.65 -6.52 -3.67
N ASP A 297 -16.28 -7.78 -3.42
CA ASP A 297 -16.47 -8.44 -2.13
C ASP A 297 -15.74 -7.71 -1.01
N THR A 298 -14.50 -7.29 -1.25
CA THR A 298 -13.72 -6.54 -0.26
C THR A 298 -14.36 -5.17 0.02
N ALA A 299 -14.87 -4.49 -1.00
CA ALA A 299 -15.58 -3.22 -0.84
C ALA A 299 -16.86 -3.40 0.00
N ALA A 300 -17.67 -4.41 -0.31
CA ALA A 300 -18.88 -4.75 0.43
C ALA A 300 -18.57 -5.09 1.91
N ARG A 301 -17.49 -5.83 2.17
CA ARG A 301 -17.04 -6.15 3.53
C ARG A 301 -16.55 -4.92 4.29
N ILE A 302 -15.80 -4.02 3.64
CA ILE A 302 -15.40 -2.74 4.25
C ILE A 302 -16.64 -1.93 4.60
N ASP A 303 -17.61 -1.82 3.68
CA ASP A 303 -18.86 -1.09 3.93
C ASP A 303 -19.70 -1.71 5.07
N ALA A 304 -19.74 -3.04 5.17
CA ALA A 304 -20.44 -3.75 6.25
C ALA A 304 -19.78 -3.50 7.61
N VAL A 305 -18.45 -3.49 7.66
CA VAL A 305 -17.67 -3.29 8.89
C VAL A 305 -17.57 -1.81 9.29
N ASN A 306 -17.74 -0.88 8.36
CA ASN A 306 -17.74 0.56 8.63
C ASN A 306 -19.05 1.05 9.29
N GLN A 307 -19.96 0.16 9.68
CA GLN A 307 -21.14 0.46 10.50
C GLN A 307 -20.78 0.32 11.98
N ASP A 308 -21.20 1.28 12.84
CA ASP A 308 -20.85 1.41 14.27
C ASP A 308 -21.02 0.13 15.13
N ARG A 309 -21.72 -0.91 14.64
CA ARG A 309 -21.97 -2.19 15.32
C ARG A 309 -20.94 -3.29 15.05
N ALA A 310 -20.01 -3.11 14.11
CA ALA A 310 -19.09 -4.19 13.70
C ALA A 310 -17.87 -4.37 14.62
N TRP A 311 -17.51 -3.34 15.38
CA TRP A 311 -16.30 -3.32 16.23
C TRP A 311 -16.58 -3.63 17.71
N ASP A 312 -17.52 -4.54 17.98
CA ASP A 312 -17.76 -5.03 19.33
C ASP A 312 -16.57 -5.88 19.82
N SER A 313 -15.92 -5.42 20.88
CA SER A 313 -14.75 -6.04 21.49
C SER A 313 -15.00 -7.47 22.01
N GLU A 314 -16.25 -7.82 22.34
CA GLU A 314 -16.61 -9.18 22.79
C GLU A 314 -16.71 -10.14 21.61
N ARG A 315 -17.32 -9.72 20.50
CA ARG A 315 -17.36 -10.48 19.24
C ARG A 315 -15.97 -10.73 18.67
N ILE A 316 -15.11 -9.70 18.68
CA ILE A 316 -13.72 -9.82 18.22
C ILE A 316 -12.96 -10.84 19.08
N ARG A 317 -13.14 -10.81 20.40
CA ARG A 317 -12.51 -11.76 21.33
C ARG A 317 -13.05 -13.18 21.15
N ALA A 318 -14.35 -13.37 20.93
CA ALA A 318 -14.94 -14.68 20.65
C ALA A 318 -14.36 -15.28 19.36
N TYR A 319 -14.26 -14.46 18.30
CA TYR A 319 -13.75 -14.92 17.02
C TYR A 319 -12.24 -15.22 17.06
N LEU A 320 -11.44 -14.40 17.77
CA LEU A 320 -10.02 -14.68 17.95
C LEU A 320 -9.76 -16.00 18.73
N ARG A 321 -10.71 -16.46 19.56
CA ARG A 321 -10.61 -17.77 20.23
C ARG A 321 -10.94 -18.93 19.29
N GLU A 322 -11.90 -18.74 18.38
CA GLU A 322 -12.28 -19.73 17.37
C GLU A 322 -11.23 -19.86 16.26
N VAL A 323 -10.60 -18.74 15.88
CA VAL A 323 -9.46 -18.70 14.95
C VAL A 323 -8.20 -19.12 15.68
N ARG A 324 -8.15 -20.39 16.11
CA ARG A 324 -6.87 -21.01 16.44
C ARG A 324 -6.05 -21.06 15.15
N PRO A 325 -4.82 -20.52 15.11
CA PRO A 325 -3.97 -20.67 13.94
C PRO A 325 -3.78 -22.16 13.70
N SER A 326 -4.28 -22.66 12.57
CA SER A 326 -4.29 -24.08 12.19
C SER A 326 -2.89 -24.70 12.04
N ARG A 327 -1.81 -23.95 12.31
CA ARG A 327 -0.45 -24.46 12.47
C ARG A 327 0.32 -23.69 13.55
N PRO A 328 1.10 -24.39 14.41
CA PRO A 328 1.83 -23.74 15.50
C PRO A 328 2.90 -22.79 14.96
N TRP A 329 2.98 -21.61 15.56
CA TRP A 329 4.03 -20.58 15.37
C TRP A 329 5.45 -21.18 15.36
N ARG A 330 5.67 -22.28 16.09
CA ARG A 330 6.90 -23.07 16.13
C ARG A 330 7.35 -23.67 14.78
N ARG A 331 6.49 -23.84 13.77
CA ARG A 331 6.94 -24.24 12.41
C ARG A 331 7.37 -23.06 11.54
N ARG A 332 7.10 -21.82 11.96
CA ARG A 332 7.33 -20.59 11.18
C ARG A 332 8.51 -19.76 11.66
N TRP A 333 8.91 -19.91 12.92
CA TRP A 333 10.09 -19.25 13.50
C TRP A 333 11.42 -19.43 12.72
N PRO A 334 11.71 -20.60 12.11
CA PRO A 334 12.99 -20.79 11.41
C PRO A 334 13.11 -19.90 10.17
N LEU A 335 11.98 -19.54 9.55
CA LEU A 335 11.95 -18.69 8.35
C LEU A 335 12.39 -17.25 8.62
N LEU A 336 12.30 -16.80 9.87
CA LEU A 336 12.73 -15.47 10.31
C LEU A 336 14.12 -15.51 10.96
N VAL A 337 14.36 -16.49 11.82
CA VAL A 337 15.59 -16.52 12.62
C VAL A 337 16.80 -16.97 11.82
N ILE A 338 16.65 -17.95 10.92
CA ILE A 338 17.78 -18.42 10.10
C ILE A 338 18.39 -17.29 9.26
N PRO A 339 17.62 -16.49 8.49
CA PRO A 339 18.21 -15.39 7.74
C PRO A 339 18.81 -14.30 8.64
N LEU A 340 18.22 -13.99 9.81
CA LEU A 340 18.80 -13.05 10.78
C LEU A 340 20.17 -13.50 11.29
N VAL A 341 20.30 -14.78 11.65
CA VAL A 341 21.58 -15.36 12.08
C VAL A 341 22.59 -15.32 10.94
N LEU A 342 22.16 -15.67 9.71
CA LEU A 342 23.03 -15.68 8.54
C LEU A 342 23.50 -14.27 8.12
N MET A 343 22.73 -13.23 8.43
CA MET A 343 23.11 -11.83 8.21
C MET A 343 24.12 -11.29 9.22
N THR A 344 24.24 -11.94 10.39
CA THR A 344 24.89 -11.34 11.54
C THR A 344 26.36 -10.99 11.26
N PRO A 345 27.21 -11.88 10.71
CA PRO A 345 28.60 -11.53 10.42
C PRO A 345 28.75 -10.40 9.40
N SER A 346 27.89 -10.39 8.37
CA SER A 346 27.84 -9.33 7.37
C SER A 346 27.45 -7.97 7.96
N LEU A 347 26.47 -7.94 8.87
CA LEU A 347 26.05 -6.74 9.59
C LEU A 347 27.12 -6.26 10.57
N LEU A 348 27.76 -7.18 11.31
CA LEU A 348 28.87 -6.86 12.20
C LEU A 348 30.03 -6.22 11.42
N PHE A 349 30.34 -6.75 10.23
CA PHE A 349 31.39 -6.20 9.37
C PHE A 349 31.05 -4.82 8.78
N LEU A 350 29.86 -4.66 8.18
CA LEU A 350 29.48 -3.43 7.46
C LEU A 350 28.89 -2.33 8.35
N ALA A 351 28.02 -2.67 9.30
CA ALA A 351 27.34 -1.66 10.11
C ALA A 351 28.20 -1.27 11.30
N LEU A 352 28.68 -2.27 12.06
CA LEU A 352 29.46 -2.01 13.26
C LEU A 352 30.93 -1.75 12.93
N GLY A 353 31.56 -2.46 12.00
CA GLY A 353 32.97 -2.22 11.67
C GLY A 353 33.28 -0.83 11.08
N SER A 354 32.28 -0.13 10.56
CA SER A 354 32.43 1.20 9.94
C SER A 354 32.64 2.34 10.95
N PHE A 355 32.55 2.07 12.25
CA PHE A 355 32.89 3.05 13.28
C PHE A 355 34.37 2.95 13.69
N THR A 356 34.97 4.10 13.98
CA THR A 356 36.38 4.17 14.41
C THR A 356 36.64 3.38 15.69
N SER A 357 35.66 3.34 16.60
CA SER A 357 35.68 2.60 17.87
C SER A 357 35.65 1.07 17.71
N THR A 358 35.29 0.57 16.55
CA THR A 358 35.06 -0.87 16.25
C THR A 358 35.91 -1.35 15.07
N LYS A 359 36.92 -0.58 14.66
CA LYS A 359 37.90 -0.96 13.62
C LYS A 359 38.52 -2.35 13.84
N GLY A 360 38.71 -2.76 15.09
CA GLY A 360 39.19 -4.11 15.43
C GLY A 360 38.27 -5.23 14.95
N LEU A 361 36.96 -4.98 14.83
CA LEU A 361 35.97 -5.92 14.32
C LEU A 361 36.11 -6.10 12.81
N GLN A 362 36.31 -5.01 12.07
CA GLN A 362 36.62 -5.04 10.63
C GLN A 362 37.93 -5.76 10.37
N HIS A 363 38.97 -5.44 11.15
CA HIS A 363 40.28 -6.10 11.06
C HIS A 363 40.17 -7.61 11.27
N HIS A 364 39.41 -8.06 12.29
CA HIS A 364 39.15 -9.47 12.54
C HIS A 364 38.47 -10.18 11.37
N PHE A 365 37.51 -9.55 10.70
CA PHE A 365 36.82 -10.13 9.53
C PHE A 365 37.66 -10.12 8.25
N THR A 366 38.70 -9.29 8.18
CA THR A 366 39.66 -9.27 7.07
C THR A 366 40.91 -10.14 7.27
N THR A 367 41.14 -10.65 8.48
CA THR A 367 42.37 -11.39 8.85
C THR A 367 42.06 -12.66 9.65
N GLY A 368 43.02 -13.60 9.74
CA GLY A 368 42.87 -14.80 10.56
C GLY A 368 41.63 -15.65 10.20
N ALA A 369 40.78 -15.95 11.19
CA ALA A 369 39.60 -16.81 11.02
C ALA A 369 38.35 -16.08 10.48
N GLY A 370 38.33 -14.74 10.47
CA GLY A 370 37.14 -13.97 10.12
C GLY A 370 36.69 -14.08 8.65
N PRO A 371 37.60 -14.06 7.64
CA PRO A 371 37.22 -14.29 6.25
C PRO A 371 36.58 -15.68 6.03
N THR A 372 37.11 -16.70 6.71
CA THR A 372 36.58 -18.06 6.69
C THR A 372 35.17 -18.10 7.29
N LEU A 373 34.92 -17.35 8.37
CA LEU A 373 33.60 -17.22 8.98
C LEU A 373 32.59 -16.55 8.02
N LEU A 374 32.98 -15.44 7.38
CA LEU A 374 32.15 -14.75 6.37
C LEU A 374 31.81 -15.68 5.20
N MET A 375 32.81 -16.45 4.71
CA MET A 375 32.62 -17.40 3.63
C MET A 375 31.61 -18.49 3.98
N TRP A 376 31.75 -19.15 5.15
CA TRP A 376 30.82 -20.21 5.56
C TRP A 376 29.40 -19.71 5.81
N PHE A 377 29.26 -18.51 6.41
CA PHE A 377 27.94 -17.88 6.55
C PHE A 377 27.34 -17.48 5.20
N GLY A 378 28.17 -17.02 4.25
CA GLY A 378 27.76 -16.77 2.87
C GLY A 378 27.30 -18.03 2.13
N ILE A 379 28.02 -19.15 2.28
CA ILE A 379 27.63 -20.46 1.74
C ILE A 379 26.30 -20.93 2.36
N ALA A 380 26.16 -20.82 3.67
CA ALA A 380 24.92 -21.18 4.36
C ALA A 380 23.74 -20.28 3.93
N ALA A 381 23.97 -18.98 3.73
CA ALA A 381 23.00 -18.05 3.16
C ALA A 381 22.57 -18.43 1.74
N LEU A 382 23.52 -18.84 0.89
CA LEU A 382 23.24 -19.31 -0.46
C LEU A 382 22.40 -20.60 -0.45
N ILE A 383 22.79 -21.60 0.37
CA ILE A 383 22.04 -22.85 0.52
C ILE A 383 20.62 -22.54 1.01
N TRP A 384 20.47 -21.66 2.00
CA TRP A 384 19.17 -21.24 2.48
C TRP A 384 18.32 -20.56 1.39
N ALA A 385 18.91 -19.64 0.63
CA ALA A 385 18.24 -18.95 -0.47
C ALA A 385 17.82 -19.94 -1.59
N LEU A 386 18.65 -20.94 -1.90
CA LEU A 386 18.34 -22.01 -2.87
C LEU A 386 17.20 -22.92 -2.37
N ILE A 387 17.15 -23.25 -1.08
CA ILE A 387 16.03 -24.00 -0.49
C ILE A 387 14.74 -23.19 -0.61
N GLN A 388 14.76 -21.89 -0.26
CA GLN A 388 13.59 -21.01 -0.40
C GLN A 388 13.15 -20.90 -1.86
N LEU A 389 14.10 -20.79 -2.80
CA LEU A 389 13.80 -20.76 -4.22
C LEU A 389 13.15 -22.06 -4.69
N ALA A 390 13.67 -23.23 -4.30
CA ALA A 390 13.09 -24.52 -4.65
C ALA A 390 11.66 -24.69 -4.11
N LEU A 391 11.40 -24.25 -2.88
CA LEU A 391 10.05 -24.26 -2.29
C LEU A 391 9.10 -23.33 -3.04
N LEU A 392 9.56 -22.13 -3.41
CA LEU A 392 8.76 -21.15 -4.17
C LEU A 392 8.52 -21.56 -5.61
N LEU A 393 9.48 -22.23 -6.26
CA LEU A 393 9.32 -22.80 -7.60
C LEU A 393 8.29 -23.93 -7.61
N ARG A 394 8.28 -24.79 -6.59
CA ARG A 394 7.24 -25.82 -6.41
C ARG A 394 5.86 -25.19 -6.21
N ALA A 395 5.80 -24.06 -5.50
CA ALA A 395 4.57 -23.27 -5.32
C ALA A 395 4.29 -22.28 -6.47
N TRP A 396 5.08 -22.25 -7.54
CA TRP A 396 4.96 -21.22 -8.59
C TRP A 396 3.59 -21.23 -9.28
N ARG A 397 3.06 -22.42 -9.55
CA ARG A 397 1.75 -22.58 -10.19
C ARG A 397 0.63 -22.07 -9.29
N THR A 398 0.74 -22.21 -7.97
CA THR A 398 -0.28 -21.76 -7.01
C THR A 398 -0.14 -20.26 -6.72
N THR A 399 1.07 -19.72 -6.62
CA THR A 399 1.32 -18.28 -6.44
C THR A 399 1.08 -17.45 -7.71
N SER A 400 1.03 -18.10 -8.87
CA SER A 400 0.71 -17.47 -10.16
C SER A 400 -0.77 -17.48 -10.52
N ARG A 401 -1.64 -18.13 -9.74
CA ARG A 401 -3.10 -18.12 -9.95
C ARG A 401 -3.78 -16.81 -9.50
N PRO A 402 -3.44 -16.20 -8.36
CA PRO A 402 -4.06 -14.95 -7.93
C PRO A 402 -3.92 -13.84 -8.98
N PRO A 403 -4.91 -12.96 -9.11
CA PRO A 403 -4.90 -11.89 -10.13
C PRO A 403 -3.83 -10.81 -9.87
N LEU A 404 -3.37 -10.68 -8.62
CA LEU A 404 -2.32 -9.74 -8.22
C LEU A 404 -0.93 -10.35 -8.40
N ALA A 405 0.06 -9.51 -8.73
CA ALA A 405 1.46 -9.92 -8.81
C ALA A 405 2.17 -9.93 -7.45
N GLU A 406 1.53 -9.49 -6.36
CA GLU A 406 2.16 -9.44 -5.03
C GLU A 406 2.73 -10.81 -4.58
N PRO A 407 2.04 -11.95 -4.77
CA PRO A 407 2.61 -13.27 -4.49
C PRO A 407 3.77 -13.64 -5.42
N GLN A 408 3.83 -13.09 -6.63
CA GLN A 408 4.93 -13.30 -7.58
C GLN A 408 6.14 -12.38 -7.29
N ALA A 409 5.90 -11.19 -6.73
CA ALA A 409 6.96 -10.27 -6.29
C ALA A 409 7.81 -10.90 -5.18
N VAL A 410 7.18 -11.66 -4.27
CA VAL A 410 7.82 -12.52 -3.27
C VAL A 410 8.80 -13.49 -3.93
N VAL A 411 8.38 -14.22 -4.97
CA VAL A 411 9.24 -15.16 -5.70
C VAL A 411 10.42 -14.44 -6.38
N ARG A 412 10.15 -13.29 -7.02
CA ARG A 412 11.18 -12.49 -7.69
C ARG A 412 12.23 -11.94 -6.72
N ARG A 413 11.83 -11.54 -5.52
CA ARG A 413 12.77 -11.12 -4.45
C ARG A 413 13.71 -12.24 -4.03
N VAL A 414 13.23 -13.48 -3.99
CA VAL A 414 14.09 -14.65 -3.70
C VAL A 414 15.04 -14.95 -4.85
N PHE A 415 14.63 -14.77 -6.11
CA PHE A 415 15.57 -14.82 -7.24
C PHE A 415 16.66 -13.74 -7.14
N THR A 416 16.28 -12.51 -6.79
CA THR A 416 17.25 -11.43 -6.56
C THR A 416 18.19 -11.80 -5.42
N ALA A 417 17.66 -12.32 -4.31
CA ALA A 417 18.44 -12.79 -3.16
C ALA A 417 19.46 -13.88 -3.55
N VAL A 418 19.02 -14.92 -4.27
CA VAL A 418 19.89 -16.00 -4.78
C VAL A 418 20.97 -15.45 -5.70
N GLY A 419 20.59 -14.59 -6.66
CA GLY A 419 21.53 -13.95 -7.57
C GLY A 419 22.58 -13.14 -6.82
N SER A 420 22.17 -12.31 -5.87
CA SER A 420 23.07 -11.52 -5.03
C SER A 420 24.01 -12.36 -4.16
N THR A 421 23.53 -13.46 -3.56
CA THR A 421 24.38 -14.39 -2.79
C THR A 421 25.33 -15.19 -3.68
N LEU A 422 24.91 -15.57 -4.90
CA LEU A 422 25.76 -16.28 -5.85
C LEU A 422 26.88 -15.37 -6.36
N THR A 423 26.55 -14.13 -6.74
CA THR A 423 27.53 -13.11 -7.11
C THR A 423 28.51 -12.88 -5.96
N THR A 424 28.02 -12.75 -4.72
CA THR A 424 28.89 -12.62 -3.55
C THR A 424 29.82 -13.82 -3.36
N GLY A 425 29.30 -15.04 -3.47
CA GLY A 425 30.11 -16.26 -3.35
C GLY A 425 31.17 -16.38 -4.44
N LEU A 426 30.85 -15.95 -5.68
CA LEU A 426 31.81 -15.92 -6.79
C LEU A 426 32.90 -14.87 -6.56
N LEU A 427 32.54 -13.68 -6.07
CA LEU A 427 33.49 -12.61 -5.74
C LEU A 427 34.42 -13.02 -4.58
N LEU A 428 33.86 -13.61 -3.52
CA LEU A 428 34.65 -14.14 -2.39
C LEU A 428 35.55 -15.32 -2.81
N ALA A 429 35.08 -16.19 -3.71
CA ALA A 429 35.86 -17.31 -4.23
C ALA A 429 36.99 -16.85 -5.16
N ALA A 430 36.76 -15.81 -5.98
CA ALA A 430 37.79 -15.17 -6.80
C ALA A 430 38.89 -14.57 -5.91
N ARG A 431 38.52 -13.87 -4.83
CA ARG A 431 39.44 -13.36 -3.81
C ARG A 431 40.25 -14.47 -3.13
N TYR A 432 39.60 -15.57 -2.75
CA TYR A 432 40.28 -16.68 -2.07
C TYR A 432 41.23 -17.47 -2.98
N ARG A 433 40.96 -17.52 -4.29
CA ARG A 433 41.79 -18.21 -5.27
C ARG A 433 42.99 -17.40 -5.74
N GLY A 434 43.14 -16.15 -5.31
CA GLY A 434 44.32 -15.33 -5.55
C GLY A 434 44.79 -15.36 -7.00
N THR A 435 43.90 -15.10 -7.97
CA THR A 435 44.34 -14.87 -9.35
C THR A 435 45.13 -13.57 -9.38
N PRO A 436 46.46 -13.59 -9.54
CA PRO A 436 47.19 -12.37 -9.76
C PRO A 436 46.79 -11.89 -11.16
N LEU A 437 46.24 -10.69 -11.26
CA LEU A 437 46.17 -9.99 -12.54
C LEU A 437 47.60 -9.56 -12.88
N ASN A 438 48.40 -10.52 -13.35
CA ASN A 438 49.74 -10.27 -13.84
C ASN A 438 49.64 -9.40 -15.10
N GLY A 439 50.04 -8.14 -14.95
CA GLY A 439 50.27 -7.22 -16.04
C GLY A 439 50.73 -5.88 -15.47
N ASP A 440 51.99 -5.53 -15.72
CA ASP A 440 52.57 -4.22 -15.40
C ASP A 440 51.72 -3.10 -16.02
N VAL A 441 50.81 -2.54 -15.22
CA VAL A 441 50.17 -1.25 -15.45
C VAL A 441 50.15 -0.52 -14.11
N THR A 442 51.29 0.13 -13.83
CA THR A 442 51.52 1.27 -12.93
C THR A 442 50.40 1.62 -11.96
N ASP A 443 50.68 1.41 -10.66
CA ASP A 443 50.14 1.96 -9.39
C ASP A 443 48.69 2.44 -9.30
N SER A 444 48.16 3.17 -10.27
CA SER A 444 46.75 3.59 -10.31
C SER A 444 45.80 2.45 -10.69
N LEU A 445 46.18 1.52 -11.57
CA LEU A 445 45.35 0.36 -11.90
C LEU A 445 45.42 -0.72 -10.82
N ALA A 446 46.59 -0.93 -10.21
CA ALA A 446 46.73 -1.83 -9.05
C ALA A 446 45.95 -1.30 -7.84
N MET A 447 45.91 0.02 -7.63
CA MET A 447 45.12 0.64 -6.57
C MET A 447 43.61 0.67 -6.92
N LEU A 448 43.25 0.84 -8.20
CA LEU A 448 41.86 0.67 -8.70
C LEU A 448 41.41 -0.79 -8.58
N LEU A 449 42.28 -1.76 -8.85
CA LEU A 449 42.03 -3.19 -8.68
C LEU A 449 41.94 -3.56 -7.21
N ALA A 450 42.79 -3.02 -6.34
CA ALA A 450 42.66 -3.19 -4.88
C ALA A 450 41.39 -2.50 -4.34
N ALA A 451 41.01 -1.35 -4.91
CA ALA A 451 39.75 -0.67 -4.64
C ALA A 451 38.54 -1.48 -5.13
N LEU A 452 38.63 -2.10 -6.31
CA LEU A 452 37.63 -3.00 -6.88
C LEU A 452 37.56 -4.32 -6.12
N GLU A 453 38.67 -4.89 -5.66
CA GLU A 453 38.75 -6.10 -4.81
C GLU A 453 38.13 -5.87 -3.43
N ASN A 454 38.32 -4.67 -2.87
CA ASN A 454 37.65 -4.26 -1.64
C ASN A 454 36.18 -3.94 -1.90
N LEU A 455 35.86 -3.27 -3.00
CA LEU A 455 34.49 -3.03 -3.43
C LEU A 455 33.73 -4.34 -3.68
N GLU A 456 34.36 -5.36 -4.23
CA GLU A 456 33.78 -6.69 -4.45
C GLU A 456 33.44 -7.37 -3.12
N LEU A 457 34.31 -7.24 -2.12
CA LEU A 457 34.03 -7.68 -0.75
C LEU A 457 32.86 -6.89 -0.14
N TYR A 458 32.93 -5.56 -0.13
CA TYR A 458 31.90 -4.70 0.48
C TYR A 458 30.56 -4.82 -0.25
N ALA A 459 30.56 -4.86 -1.58
CA ALA A 459 29.38 -5.05 -2.42
C ALA A 459 28.81 -6.46 -2.26
N GLY A 460 29.64 -7.51 -2.20
CA GLY A 460 29.19 -8.86 -1.91
C GLY A 460 28.51 -8.95 -0.54
N ILE A 461 29.11 -8.35 0.49
CA ILE A 461 28.52 -8.36 1.84
C ILE A 461 27.22 -7.53 1.87
N ALA A 462 27.17 -6.38 1.20
CA ALA A 462 25.97 -5.56 1.09
C ALA A 462 24.85 -6.27 0.32
N LEU A 463 25.21 -6.96 -0.77
CA LEU A 463 24.31 -7.80 -1.56
C LEU A 463 23.77 -8.98 -0.74
N THR A 464 24.58 -9.56 0.15
CA THR A 464 24.14 -10.62 1.08
C THR A 464 23.18 -10.09 2.14
N ILE A 465 23.43 -8.89 2.69
CA ILE A 465 22.50 -8.20 3.58
C ILE A 465 21.18 -7.92 2.86
N LEU A 466 21.23 -7.37 1.65
CA LEU A 466 20.03 -7.08 0.85
C LEU A 466 19.26 -8.36 0.49
N ALA A 467 19.97 -9.44 0.16
CA ALA A 467 19.38 -10.77 -0.11
C ALA A 467 18.59 -11.30 1.09
N LEU A 468 19.21 -11.27 2.26
CA LEU A 468 18.64 -11.82 3.48
C LEU A 468 17.59 -10.88 4.10
N ALA A 469 17.76 -9.56 3.97
CA ALA A 469 16.74 -8.57 4.30
C ALA A 469 15.49 -8.75 3.42
N ALA A 470 15.67 -8.99 2.11
CA ALA A 470 14.56 -9.30 1.21
C ALA A 470 13.85 -10.60 1.60
N LEU A 471 14.56 -11.58 2.16
CA LEU A 471 14.00 -12.83 2.70
C LEU A 471 13.27 -12.63 4.05
N ILE A 472 13.70 -11.68 4.89
CA ILE A 472 13.00 -11.31 6.14
C ILE A 472 11.74 -10.48 5.82
N MET A 473 11.85 -9.51 4.91
CA MET A 473 10.73 -8.68 4.41
C MET A 473 9.71 -9.48 3.58
N LEU A 474 9.98 -10.76 3.33
CA LEU A 474 9.02 -11.74 2.81
C LEU A 474 7.88 -12.03 3.81
N PHE A 475 8.06 -11.65 5.08
CA PHE A 475 7.13 -11.90 6.17
C PHE A 475 6.70 -10.62 6.91
N PRO A 476 5.98 -9.67 6.26
CA PRO A 476 5.02 -8.88 7.01
C PRO A 476 3.96 -9.86 7.58
N PRO A 477 3.16 -9.47 8.59
CA PRO A 477 2.15 -10.36 9.19
C PRO A 477 1.16 -11.00 8.18
N GLY A 478 1.08 -10.52 6.93
CA GLY A 478 0.32 -11.14 5.83
C GLY A 478 1.05 -12.18 4.95
N GLY A 479 2.38 -12.22 4.91
CA GLY A 479 3.14 -13.20 4.11
C GLY A 479 3.21 -14.60 4.74
N LEU A 480 2.97 -14.67 6.06
CA LEU A 480 3.01 -15.88 6.88
C LEU A 480 1.96 -16.94 6.52
N VAL A 481 0.94 -16.59 5.72
CA VAL A 481 -0.12 -17.53 5.35
C VAL A 481 0.19 -18.31 4.06
N LEU A 482 0.87 -17.69 3.10
CA LEU A 482 1.21 -18.33 1.82
C LEU A 482 2.28 -19.42 1.95
N ALA A 483 3.31 -19.20 2.78
CA ALA A 483 4.36 -20.21 3.01
C ALA A 483 3.85 -21.43 3.80
N GLY A 484 2.74 -21.27 4.55
CA GLY A 484 2.16 -22.34 5.36
C GLY A 484 1.00 -23.11 4.71
N GLY A 485 0.36 -22.58 3.67
CA GLY A 485 -0.86 -23.16 3.09
C GLY A 485 -0.66 -24.03 1.84
N GLY A 486 0.51 -24.00 1.21
CA GLY A 486 0.67 -24.44 -0.17
C GLY A 486 0.94 -25.91 -0.46
N ILE A 487 1.15 -26.78 0.55
CA ILE A 487 1.63 -28.16 0.28
C ILE A 487 0.54 -29.24 0.45
N LEU A 488 -0.62 -28.95 1.05
CA LEU A 488 -1.69 -29.96 1.25
C LEU A 488 -3.13 -29.49 0.97
N ALA A 489 -3.39 -28.23 0.62
CA ALA A 489 -4.74 -27.77 0.32
C ALA A 489 -5.06 -27.93 -1.18
N GLY A 490 -5.34 -29.17 -1.59
CA GLY A 490 -5.76 -29.53 -2.94
C GLY A 490 -7.14 -29.01 -3.37
N ALA A 491 -7.88 -28.30 -2.52
CA ALA A 491 -9.23 -27.79 -2.82
C ALA A 491 -9.62 -26.62 -1.90
N ALA A 492 -8.87 -25.51 -1.91
CA ALA A 492 -9.26 -24.32 -1.16
C ALA A 492 -10.19 -23.44 -1.99
N SER A 493 -11.40 -23.16 -1.48
CA SER A 493 -12.36 -22.22 -2.06
C SER A 493 -11.75 -20.82 -2.26
N VAL A 494 -12.32 -20.03 -3.17
CA VAL A 494 -11.91 -18.63 -3.45
C VAL A 494 -11.82 -17.80 -2.16
N GLU A 495 -12.72 -18.07 -1.23
CA GLU A 495 -12.81 -17.53 0.13
C GLU A 495 -11.62 -17.86 1.03
N ALA A 496 -11.17 -19.13 1.06
CA ALA A 496 -10.00 -19.53 1.83
C ALA A 496 -8.71 -18.91 1.24
N ALA A 497 -8.65 -18.74 -0.07
CA ALA A 497 -7.56 -18.04 -0.74
C ALA A 497 -7.56 -16.52 -0.43
N GLN A 498 -8.73 -15.89 -0.33
CA GLN A 498 -8.91 -14.48 0.07
C GLN A 498 -8.60 -14.24 1.55
N ALA A 499 -9.05 -15.12 2.45
CA ALA A 499 -8.74 -15.09 3.88
C ALA A 499 -7.24 -15.32 4.13
N ALA A 500 -6.63 -16.25 3.39
CA ALA A 500 -5.19 -16.46 3.42
C ALA A 500 -4.41 -15.25 2.89
N ALA A 501 -4.94 -14.60 1.87
CA ALA A 501 -4.39 -13.36 1.34
C ALA A 501 -4.37 -12.27 2.41
N LEU A 502 -5.49 -12.03 3.09
CA LEU A 502 -5.71 -10.93 4.03
C LEU A 502 -5.17 -11.20 5.46
N GLY A 503 -4.65 -12.39 5.74
CA GLY A 503 -4.12 -12.74 7.07
C GLY A 503 -5.22 -12.89 8.13
N THR A 504 -4.85 -12.73 9.41
CA THR A 504 -5.80 -12.73 10.54
C THR A 504 -6.90 -11.66 10.38
N ALA A 505 -6.58 -10.55 9.72
CA ALA A 505 -7.52 -9.49 9.40
C ALA A 505 -8.56 -9.91 8.34
N GLY A 506 -8.19 -10.77 7.40
CA GLY A 506 -9.10 -11.40 6.45
C GLY A 506 -10.09 -12.34 7.09
N VAL A 507 -9.59 -13.14 8.02
CA VAL A 507 -10.40 -14.06 8.79
C VAL A 507 -11.43 -13.29 9.64
N LEU A 508 -11.07 -12.15 10.22
CA LEU A 508 -12.00 -11.26 10.94
C LEU A 508 -12.99 -10.54 10.01
N LEU A 509 -12.61 -10.15 8.79
CA LEU A 509 -13.53 -9.62 7.78
C LEU A 509 -14.49 -10.69 7.23
N MET A 510 -14.03 -11.94 7.18
CA MET A 510 -14.82 -13.10 6.76
C MET A 510 -15.85 -13.48 7.82
N ALA A 511 -15.43 -13.54 9.09
CA ALA A 511 -16.27 -13.68 10.27
C ALA A 511 -17.50 -12.78 10.29
N GLN A 512 -17.22 -11.50 10.06
CA GLN A 512 -18.18 -10.42 10.26
C GLN A 512 -19.09 -10.28 9.02
N GLY A 513 -18.58 -10.62 7.83
CA GLY A 513 -19.38 -10.65 6.60
C GLY A 513 -20.30 -11.86 6.49
N ALA A 514 -19.88 -13.05 6.97
CA ALA A 514 -20.68 -14.29 6.87
C ALA A 514 -21.95 -14.23 7.73
N HIS A 515 -21.89 -13.67 8.94
CA HIS A 515 -23.07 -13.50 9.79
C HIS A 515 -23.98 -12.32 9.39
N GLY A 516 -23.63 -11.58 8.33
CA GLY A 516 -24.54 -10.66 7.65
C GLY A 516 -25.35 -11.32 6.53
N ALA A 517 -24.96 -12.53 6.09
CA ALA A 517 -25.53 -13.23 4.93
C ALA A 517 -26.32 -14.50 5.27
N ASP A 518 -26.18 -15.06 6.48
CA ASP A 518 -26.99 -16.20 6.92
C ASP A 518 -28.42 -15.76 7.30
N GLY A 519 -29.28 -15.75 6.28
CA GLY A 519 -30.70 -15.53 6.36
C GLY A 519 -31.43 -16.06 5.13
N GLY A 520 -31.38 -17.39 4.91
CA GLY A 520 -32.21 -18.15 3.97
C GLY A 520 -31.49 -18.56 2.68
N GLY A 521 -31.52 -19.80 2.20
CA GLY A 521 -32.19 -21.04 2.60
C GLY A 521 -31.78 -22.15 1.62
N GLU A 522 -31.92 -23.41 2.04
CA GLU A 522 -31.63 -24.62 1.26
C GLU A 522 -32.59 -24.82 0.06
N GLY A 523 -32.04 -25.38 -1.04
CA GLY A 523 -32.70 -26.38 -1.89
C GLY A 523 -33.81 -25.96 -2.86
N GLY A 524 -33.53 -26.03 -4.16
CA GLY A 524 -34.58 -26.08 -5.19
C GLY A 524 -34.06 -25.99 -6.63
N GLN A 525 -34.35 -27.01 -7.44
CA GLN A 525 -33.87 -27.23 -8.81
C GLN A 525 -34.45 -26.28 -9.88
N SER A 526 -33.70 -26.23 -10.98
CA SER A 526 -33.95 -25.67 -12.33
C SER A 526 -35.39 -25.43 -12.79
N SER A 527 -35.60 -24.30 -13.49
CA SER A 527 -36.00 -24.25 -14.90
C SER A 527 -35.97 -22.81 -15.43
N GLY A 528 -35.58 -22.64 -16.69
CA GLY A 528 -35.38 -21.34 -17.32
C GLY A 528 -36.68 -20.69 -17.80
N SER A 529 -36.64 -19.37 -17.91
CA SER A 529 -37.47 -18.59 -18.83
C SER A 529 -36.93 -17.15 -18.85
N SER A 530 -36.58 -16.71 -20.05
CA SER A 530 -36.25 -15.35 -20.43
C SER A 530 -37.50 -14.47 -20.45
N ALA A 531 -37.47 -13.33 -19.75
CA ALA A 531 -38.29 -12.17 -20.10
C ALA A 531 -37.71 -10.87 -19.52
N SER A 532 -37.59 -9.90 -20.42
CA SER A 532 -37.25 -8.49 -20.23
C SER A 532 -38.23 -7.76 -19.31
N ALA A 533 -37.75 -6.85 -18.46
CA ALA A 533 -38.34 -5.51 -18.22
C ALA A 533 -37.66 -4.78 -17.05
N ASP A 534 -37.34 -3.50 -17.33
CA ASP A 534 -37.35 -2.31 -16.50
C ASP A 534 -36.73 -2.25 -15.10
N GLY A 535 -35.89 -1.22 -14.96
CA GLY A 535 -35.27 -0.79 -13.73
C GLY A 535 -36.29 -0.33 -12.70
N SER A 536 -36.36 -1.09 -11.61
CA SER A 536 -36.82 -0.60 -10.32
C SER A 536 -35.69 -0.79 -9.31
N ALA A 537 -35.35 0.31 -8.65
CA ALA A 537 -34.33 0.38 -7.63
C ALA A 537 -34.65 -0.57 -6.47
N SER A 538 -33.89 -1.65 -6.35
CA SER A 538 -33.93 -2.53 -5.19
C SER A 538 -33.28 -1.82 -4.00
N SER A 539 -34.13 -1.17 -3.22
CA SER A 539 -33.84 -0.77 -1.85
C SER A 539 -33.52 -2.03 -1.03
N GLY A 540 -32.42 -2.01 -0.28
CA GLY A 540 -32.09 -3.08 0.65
C GLY A 540 -33.21 -3.32 1.68
N PRO A 541 -33.26 -4.51 2.29
CA PRO A 541 -34.34 -4.87 3.20
C PRO A 541 -34.29 -3.98 4.44
N GLY A 542 -35.33 -3.14 4.63
CA GLY A 542 -35.66 -2.61 5.95
C GLY A 542 -36.10 -1.15 6.08
N LYS A 543 -36.15 -0.32 5.02
CA LYS A 543 -36.59 1.09 5.18
C LYS A 543 -37.54 1.66 4.11
N GLY A 544 -38.12 0.82 3.25
CA GLY A 544 -39.07 1.26 2.22
C GLY A 544 -38.47 2.30 1.26
N PRO A 545 -39.26 2.83 0.32
CA PRO A 545 -40.71 2.97 0.39
C PRO A 545 -41.52 1.69 0.15
N TRP A 546 -42.68 1.56 0.84
CA TRP A 546 -43.67 0.49 0.63
C TRP A 546 -44.91 1.06 -0.06
N GLN A 547 -45.28 0.54 -1.22
CA GLN A 547 -46.51 0.98 -1.89
C GLN A 547 -47.73 0.38 -1.17
N ALA A 548 -48.58 1.24 -0.61
CA ALA A 548 -49.86 0.81 -0.02
C ALA A 548 -50.84 0.44 -1.13
N THR A 549 -51.56 -0.66 -0.94
CA THR A 549 -52.65 -1.05 -1.83
C THR A 549 -53.85 -0.09 -1.71
N ASP A 550 -54.61 0.07 -2.79
CA ASP A 550 -55.72 1.04 -2.85
C ASP A 550 -56.95 0.60 -2.04
N ASP A 551 -57.02 -0.67 -1.64
CA ASP A 551 -58.10 -1.28 -0.85
C ASP A 551 -57.94 -1.08 0.68
N ILE A 552 -56.84 -0.48 1.13
CA ILE A 552 -56.60 -0.20 2.55
C ILE A 552 -57.52 0.91 3.03
N LYS A 553 -58.20 0.69 4.15
CA LYS A 553 -59.04 1.72 4.79
C LYS A 553 -58.16 2.74 5.54
N GLY A 554 -58.53 4.01 5.45
CA GLY A 554 -57.92 5.08 6.25
C GLY A 554 -56.75 5.82 5.56
N PRO A 555 -55.94 6.60 6.31
CA PRO A 555 -54.95 7.53 5.76
C PRO A 555 -53.80 6.91 4.96
N ALA A 556 -53.60 5.59 4.99
CA ALA A 556 -52.56 4.89 4.24
C ALA A 556 -52.94 4.59 2.78
N ALA A 557 -54.24 4.61 2.44
CA ALA A 557 -54.77 4.22 1.12
C ALA A 557 -54.06 4.94 -0.04
N GLY A 558 -53.57 4.19 -1.02
CA GLY A 558 -52.93 4.71 -2.23
C GLY A 558 -51.62 5.48 -2.01
N LYS A 559 -51.06 5.48 -0.79
CA LYS A 559 -49.80 6.19 -0.48
C LYS A 559 -48.58 5.29 -0.55
N GLN A 560 -47.45 5.93 -0.82
CA GLN A 560 -46.15 5.31 -0.62
C GLN A 560 -45.72 5.49 0.84
N LEU A 561 -45.82 4.42 1.64
CA LEU A 561 -45.48 4.43 3.05
C LEU A 561 -43.97 4.48 3.27
N ARG A 562 -43.57 5.28 4.24
CA ARG A 562 -42.16 5.47 4.62
C ARG A 562 -41.96 5.10 6.09
N PHE A 563 -40.76 4.61 6.38
CA PHE A 563 -40.37 4.28 7.74
C PHE A 563 -40.47 5.51 8.66
N PRO A 564 -40.75 5.33 9.96
CA PRO A 564 -40.81 6.45 10.89
C PRO A 564 -39.60 7.36 10.87
N ASN A 565 -39.87 8.66 11.00
CA ASN A 565 -38.83 9.67 11.07
C ASN A 565 -37.82 9.30 12.17
N SER A 566 -36.53 9.49 11.89
CA SER A 566 -35.43 9.19 12.81
C SER A 566 -35.63 9.72 14.24
N ARG A 567 -36.40 10.79 14.46
CA ARG A 567 -36.76 11.29 15.80
C ARG A 567 -37.47 10.26 16.71
N HIS A 568 -38.09 9.25 16.11
CA HIS A 568 -38.73 8.14 16.82
C HIS A 568 -37.75 7.00 17.13
N THR A 569 -36.46 7.15 16.88
CA THR A 569 -35.43 6.18 17.31
C THR A 569 -34.65 6.75 18.48
N VAL A 570 -34.12 5.88 19.36
CA VAL A 570 -33.30 6.31 20.50
C VAL A 570 -32.13 7.19 20.05
N SER A 571 -31.44 6.81 18.97
CA SER A 571 -30.29 7.57 18.43
C SER A 571 -30.69 8.90 17.77
N GLY A 572 -31.83 8.96 17.08
CA GLY A 572 -32.33 10.17 16.43
C GLY A 572 -33.03 11.16 17.38
N SER A 573 -33.37 10.73 18.61
CA SER A 573 -33.96 11.61 19.64
C SER A 573 -33.07 12.81 20.01
N LYS A 574 -31.75 12.71 19.78
CA LYS A 574 -30.76 13.78 20.05
C LYS A 574 -31.09 15.13 19.39
N SER A 575 -31.78 15.11 18.26
CA SER A 575 -32.16 16.29 17.47
C SER A 575 -33.66 16.38 17.22
N GLY A 576 -34.46 15.51 17.87
CA GLY A 576 -35.91 15.51 17.73
C GLY A 576 -36.55 16.70 18.42
N GLU A 577 -37.56 17.29 17.79
CA GLU A 577 -38.43 18.27 18.43
C GLU A 577 -39.18 17.63 19.62
N VAL A 578 -39.27 18.33 20.75
CA VAL A 578 -39.95 17.85 21.95
C VAL A 578 -41.42 18.28 21.93
N LYS A 579 -42.34 17.33 21.70
CA LYS A 579 -43.79 17.57 21.67
C LYS A 579 -44.46 17.21 23.01
N GLU A 580 -45.76 17.47 23.15
CA GLU A 580 -46.53 17.12 24.35
C GLU A 580 -46.61 15.60 24.56
N SER A 581 -46.84 14.85 23.48
CA SER A 581 -46.76 13.39 23.45
C SER A 581 -45.76 12.95 22.39
N ASN A 582 -44.79 12.12 22.78
CA ASN A 582 -43.75 11.57 21.93
C ASN A 582 -43.73 10.05 22.03
N SER A 583 -43.13 9.40 21.05
CA SER A 583 -42.97 7.95 21.00
C SER A 583 -41.59 7.61 20.47
N VAL A 584 -40.96 6.60 21.06
CA VAL A 584 -39.63 6.13 20.68
C VAL A 584 -39.64 4.62 20.54
N ILE A 585 -39.15 4.15 19.39
CA ILE A 585 -38.86 2.75 19.09
C ILE A 585 -37.64 2.34 19.91
N LEU A 586 -37.80 1.31 20.74
CA LEU A 586 -36.73 0.77 21.57
C LEU A 586 -35.63 0.15 20.69
N ARG A 587 -34.39 0.15 21.21
CA ARG A 587 -33.25 -0.37 20.46
C ARG A 587 -33.45 -1.85 20.13
N GLY A 588 -33.27 -2.21 18.86
CA GLY A 588 -33.44 -3.58 18.37
C GLY A 588 -34.83 -3.86 17.79
N GLN A 589 -35.82 -3.00 18.04
CA GLN A 589 -37.20 -3.16 17.57
C GLN A 589 -37.44 -2.51 16.20
N GLU A 590 -36.45 -1.86 15.60
CA GLU A 590 -36.62 -1.13 14.33
C GLU A 590 -36.96 -2.06 13.14
N ARG A 591 -36.50 -3.32 13.17
CA ARG A 591 -36.85 -4.32 12.14
C ARG A 591 -38.31 -4.73 12.23
N GLU A 592 -38.80 -4.91 13.45
CA GLU A 592 -40.21 -5.27 13.70
C GLU A 592 -41.13 -4.14 13.25
N VAL A 593 -40.77 -2.89 13.54
CA VAL A 593 -41.48 -1.71 13.03
C VAL A 593 -41.44 -1.62 11.50
N ALA A 594 -40.33 -1.97 10.86
CA ALA A 594 -40.25 -1.98 9.39
C ALA A 594 -41.17 -3.03 8.78
N GLN A 595 -41.26 -4.21 9.41
CA GLN A 595 -42.20 -5.26 9.02
C GLN A 595 -43.65 -4.80 9.22
N ASP A 596 -43.96 -4.14 10.34
CA ASP A 596 -45.29 -3.59 10.62
C ASP A 596 -45.70 -2.55 9.56
N VAL A 597 -44.79 -1.68 9.12
CA VAL A 597 -45.08 -0.72 8.02
C VAL A 597 -45.37 -1.45 6.71
N SER A 598 -44.64 -2.52 6.41
CA SER A 598 -44.91 -3.37 5.25
C SER A 598 -46.27 -4.06 5.36
N ASP A 599 -46.64 -4.55 6.55
CA ASP A 599 -47.92 -5.21 6.78
C ASP A 599 -49.09 -4.23 6.72
N ILE A 600 -48.90 -2.97 7.17
CA ILE A 600 -49.86 -1.87 6.94
C ILE A 600 -50.01 -1.62 5.43
N ALA A 601 -48.91 -1.53 4.67
CA ALA A 601 -48.95 -1.32 3.22
C ALA A 601 -49.60 -2.49 2.44
N GLN A 602 -49.62 -3.69 3.02
CA GLN A 602 -50.27 -4.88 2.46
C GLN A 602 -51.72 -5.07 2.95
N GLY A 603 -52.26 -4.13 3.72
CA GLY A 603 -53.63 -4.20 4.24
C GLY A 603 -53.86 -5.25 5.32
N LYS A 604 -52.80 -5.77 5.93
CA LYS A 604 -52.89 -6.75 7.04
C LYS A 604 -53.20 -6.09 8.39
N ALA A 605 -53.01 -4.79 8.50
CA ALA A 605 -53.26 -4.04 9.73
C ALA A 605 -54.75 -3.71 9.92
N LYS A 606 -55.22 -3.73 11.17
CA LYS A 606 -56.58 -3.33 11.52
C LYS A 606 -56.66 -1.80 11.64
N HIS A 607 -57.47 -1.16 10.81
CA HIS A 607 -57.73 0.28 10.92
C HIS A 607 -58.73 0.56 12.05
N ILE A 608 -58.33 1.42 13.00
CA ILE A 608 -59.14 1.91 14.12
C ILE A 608 -59.76 3.24 13.70
N LYS A 609 -61.05 3.22 13.35
CA LYS A 609 -61.77 4.36 12.76
C LYS A 609 -61.79 5.61 13.65
N ASP A 610 -61.89 5.44 14.97
CA ASP A 610 -62.08 6.56 15.90
C ASP A 610 -60.80 7.42 16.07
N THR A 611 -59.63 6.85 15.81
CA THR A 611 -58.33 7.52 16.03
C THR A 611 -57.49 7.64 14.75
N ASP A 612 -57.99 7.12 13.63
CA ASP A 612 -57.25 6.98 12.38
C ASP A 612 -55.86 6.35 12.59
N ARG A 613 -55.85 5.25 13.34
CA ARG A 613 -54.64 4.46 13.64
C ARG A 613 -54.72 3.08 13.00
N TYR A 614 -53.56 2.49 12.80
CA TYR A 614 -53.39 1.11 12.36
C TYR A 614 -52.83 0.28 13.48
N GLU A 615 -53.49 -0.83 13.81
CA GLU A 615 -53.02 -1.82 14.75
C GLU A 615 -52.49 -3.04 14.01
N VAL A 616 -51.24 -3.40 14.28
CA VAL A 616 -50.57 -4.58 13.71
C VAL A 616 -49.58 -5.13 14.74
N ASN A 617 -49.58 -6.44 14.93
CA ASN A 617 -48.69 -7.12 15.88
C ASN A 617 -48.70 -6.52 17.31
N GLY A 618 -49.87 -6.04 17.77
CA GLY A 618 -50.04 -5.40 19.08
C GLY A 618 -49.48 -3.98 19.20
N ARG A 619 -49.03 -3.37 18.08
CA ARG A 619 -48.53 -2.00 18.00
C ARG A 619 -49.47 -1.12 17.20
N THR A 620 -49.53 0.14 17.57
CA THR A 620 -50.41 1.16 16.99
C THR A 620 -49.59 2.23 16.28
N TYR A 621 -49.99 2.58 15.06
CA TYR A 621 -49.30 3.53 14.18
C TYR A 621 -50.25 4.56 13.59
N GLY A 622 -49.78 5.78 13.38
CA GLY A 622 -50.44 6.78 12.55
C GLY A 622 -49.70 6.98 11.23
N VAL A 623 -50.40 7.53 10.23
CA VAL A 623 -49.80 7.84 8.92
C VAL A 623 -50.00 9.32 8.63
N GLU A 624 -48.92 10.04 8.37
CA GLU A 624 -48.98 11.45 7.99
C GLU A 624 -49.57 11.64 6.58
N ARG A 625 -49.94 12.89 6.25
CA ARG A 625 -50.30 13.24 4.87
C ARG A 625 -49.21 12.87 3.86
N SER A 626 -47.94 12.96 4.28
CA SER A 626 -46.75 12.62 3.48
C SER A 626 -46.56 11.12 3.19
N GLY A 627 -47.32 10.23 3.83
CA GLY A 627 -47.09 8.78 3.81
C GLY A 627 -46.06 8.29 4.83
N THR A 628 -45.45 9.20 5.61
CA THR A 628 -44.56 8.80 6.71
C THR A 628 -45.37 8.19 7.86
N VAL A 629 -45.03 6.97 8.25
CA VAL A 629 -45.66 6.29 9.39
C VAL A 629 -45.02 6.81 10.68
N TYR A 630 -45.78 6.98 11.77
CA TYR A 630 -45.23 7.28 13.08
C TYR A 630 -45.78 6.30 14.13
N PRO A 631 -44.93 5.78 15.04
CA PRO A 631 -45.36 4.90 16.11
C PRO A 631 -46.17 5.68 17.16
N ASP A 632 -47.18 5.06 17.75
CA ASP A 632 -47.96 5.64 18.86
C ASP A 632 -47.70 4.87 20.16
N SER A 633 -48.02 3.57 20.18
CA SER A 633 -47.92 2.70 21.36
C SER A 633 -47.80 1.22 21.01
N GLY A 634 -47.35 0.39 21.95
CA GLY A 634 -47.30 -1.07 21.83
C GLY A 634 -45.96 -1.66 22.27
N PRO A 635 -45.80 -3.00 22.22
CA PRO A 635 -44.53 -3.67 22.55
C PRO A 635 -43.36 -3.06 21.78
N GLY A 636 -42.24 -2.76 22.45
CA GLY A 636 -41.08 -2.17 21.77
C GLY A 636 -41.21 -0.69 21.40
N ILE A 637 -42.29 0.00 21.78
CA ILE A 637 -42.50 1.45 21.60
C ILE A 637 -42.76 2.10 22.96
N ALA A 638 -41.86 2.99 23.39
CA ALA A 638 -42.03 3.78 24.61
C ALA A 638 -42.75 5.09 24.32
N LYS A 639 -43.90 5.31 24.97
CA LYS A 639 -44.61 6.60 24.98
C LYS A 639 -44.00 7.51 26.04
N LEU A 640 -43.69 8.74 25.64
CA LEU A 640 -42.95 9.71 26.43
C LEU A 640 -43.66 11.05 26.46
N ASP A 641 -43.79 11.63 27.64
CA ASP A 641 -44.24 13.01 27.77
C ASP A 641 -43.15 14.01 27.35
N ARG A 642 -43.46 15.30 27.48
CA ARG A 642 -42.55 16.40 27.13
C ARG A 642 -41.25 16.36 27.93
N ASN A 643 -41.27 16.03 29.22
CA ASN A 643 -40.10 16.02 30.10
C ASN A 643 -39.26 14.76 29.89
N GLU A 644 -39.90 13.60 29.74
CA GLU A 644 -39.25 12.32 29.46
C GLU A 644 -38.51 12.32 28.13
N TYR A 645 -39.10 12.86 27.06
CA TYR A 645 -38.44 12.96 25.76
C TYR A 645 -37.29 13.99 25.76
N ALA A 646 -37.44 15.10 26.49
CA ALA A 646 -36.35 16.06 26.68
C ALA A 646 -35.18 15.48 27.48
N ALA A 647 -35.46 14.64 28.48
CA ALA A 647 -34.44 13.94 29.23
C ALA A 647 -33.71 12.93 28.33
N LEU A 648 -34.44 12.14 27.52
CA LEU A 648 -33.86 11.22 26.55
C LEU A 648 -32.98 11.93 25.53
N GLN A 649 -33.37 13.12 25.08
CA GLN A 649 -32.56 13.93 24.18
C GLN A 649 -31.20 14.29 24.81
N GLN A 650 -31.18 14.72 26.09
CA GLN A 650 -29.94 15.08 26.78
C GLN A 650 -29.07 13.85 27.07
N VAL A 651 -29.67 12.75 27.53
CA VAL A 651 -28.99 11.46 27.74
C VAL A 651 -28.35 10.96 26.43
N THR A 652 -29.08 11.08 25.31
CA THR A 652 -28.57 10.64 24.00
C THR A 652 -27.43 11.54 23.50
N LYS A 653 -27.52 12.86 23.70
CA LYS A 653 -26.43 13.80 23.38
C LYS A 653 -25.15 13.49 24.16
N ALA A 654 -25.29 13.11 25.43
CA ALA A 654 -24.17 12.74 26.29
C ALA A 654 -23.78 11.26 26.21
N LYS A 655 -24.32 10.51 25.23
CA LYS A 655 -24.02 9.09 25.01
C LYS A 655 -24.22 8.21 26.25
N GLY A 656 -25.20 8.54 27.09
CA GLY A 656 -25.52 7.79 28.32
C GLY A 656 -24.72 8.22 29.56
N ASP A 657 -23.71 9.09 29.41
CA ASP A 657 -22.94 9.62 30.54
C ASP A 657 -23.64 10.86 31.14
N ILE A 658 -24.24 10.69 32.32
CA ILE A 658 -24.94 11.78 33.02
C ILE A 658 -23.98 12.92 33.38
N SER A 659 -22.70 12.61 33.66
CA SER A 659 -21.70 13.62 34.02
C SER A 659 -21.40 14.57 32.85
N ALA A 660 -21.52 14.08 31.62
CA ALA A 660 -21.39 14.85 30.39
C ALA A 660 -22.67 15.64 30.01
N ALA A 661 -23.75 15.54 30.80
CA ALA A 661 -25.00 16.28 30.62
C ALA A 661 -25.38 17.10 31.89
N PRO A 662 -24.64 18.18 32.21
CA PRO A 662 -24.90 18.98 33.42
C PRO A 662 -26.30 19.63 33.45
N GLN A 663 -27.00 19.68 32.31
CA GLN A 663 -28.39 20.15 32.27
C GLN A 663 -29.34 19.22 33.02
N LEU A 664 -29.09 17.91 33.04
CA LEU A 664 -29.93 16.92 33.73
C LEU A 664 -29.91 17.12 35.26
N THR A 665 -28.86 17.73 35.80
CA THR A 665 -28.69 17.95 37.25
C THR A 665 -28.91 19.41 37.68
N ARG A 666 -28.98 20.36 36.74
CA ARG A 666 -29.12 21.80 37.03
C ARG A 666 -30.45 22.41 36.60
N ASN A 667 -31.12 21.86 35.59
CA ASN A 667 -32.34 22.45 35.07
C ASN A 667 -33.55 22.02 35.94
N PRO A 668 -34.35 22.98 36.48
CA PRO A 668 -35.56 22.69 37.26
C PRO A 668 -36.48 21.66 36.60
N ARG A 669 -36.53 21.64 35.27
CA ARG A 669 -37.30 20.67 34.48
C ARG A 669 -36.94 19.22 34.77
N PHE A 670 -35.68 18.92 35.04
CA PHE A 670 -35.20 17.56 35.31
C PHE A 670 -34.99 17.30 36.81
N THR A 671 -34.56 18.31 37.57
CA THR A 671 -34.40 18.18 39.03
C THR A 671 -35.73 17.97 39.74
N ASN A 672 -36.82 18.56 39.23
CA ASN A 672 -38.16 18.37 39.77
C ASN A 672 -38.86 17.12 39.21
N ASN A 673 -38.28 16.44 38.21
CA ASN A 673 -38.82 15.23 37.58
C ASN A 673 -37.73 14.15 37.42
N PRO A 674 -37.12 13.66 38.52
CA PRO A 674 -36.00 12.71 38.45
C PRO A 674 -36.39 11.38 37.79
N GLU A 675 -37.65 10.95 37.93
CA GLU A 675 -38.21 9.76 37.28
C GLU A 675 -38.16 9.84 35.74
N ALA A 676 -38.33 11.04 35.17
CA ALA A 676 -38.21 11.24 33.72
C ALA A 676 -36.79 10.97 33.21
N VAL A 677 -35.77 11.36 34.00
CA VAL A 677 -34.36 11.09 33.71
C VAL A 677 -34.04 9.59 33.84
N GLN A 678 -34.55 8.95 34.89
CA GLN A 678 -34.37 7.50 35.07
C GLN A 678 -35.00 6.69 33.94
N LYS A 679 -36.23 7.05 33.53
CA LYS A 679 -36.92 6.40 32.40
C LYS A 679 -36.14 6.58 31.10
N ALA A 680 -35.67 7.79 30.82
CA ALA A 680 -34.83 8.09 29.66
C ALA A 680 -33.53 7.25 29.64
N LEU A 681 -32.87 7.08 30.78
CA LEU A 681 -31.68 6.22 30.91
C LEU A 681 -32.01 4.74 30.66
N LYS A 682 -33.11 4.23 31.21
CA LYS A 682 -33.55 2.85 30.95
C LYS A 682 -33.80 2.62 29.47
N ILE A 683 -34.45 3.56 28.79
CA ILE A 683 -34.70 3.51 27.33
C ILE A 683 -33.38 3.57 26.55
N TYR A 684 -32.46 4.48 26.93
CA TYR A 684 -31.16 4.60 26.25
C TYR A 684 -30.31 3.34 26.38
N ASN A 685 -30.31 2.73 27.57
CA ASN A 685 -29.57 1.51 27.88
C ASN A 685 -30.25 0.22 27.38
N GLY A 686 -31.48 0.31 26.85
CA GLY A 686 -32.22 -0.84 26.35
C GLY A 686 -32.73 -1.78 27.44
N ILE A 687 -32.93 -1.28 28.67
CA ILE A 687 -33.46 -2.03 29.83
C ILE A 687 -34.88 -1.58 30.20
N TYR A 688 -35.51 -0.76 29.36
CA TYR A 688 -36.91 -0.37 29.52
C TYR A 688 -37.80 -1.55 29.08
N PRO A 689 -38.75 -1.97 29.92
CA PRO A 689 -39.58 -3.16 29.68
C PRO A 689 -40.52 -3.02 28.48
#